data_AF-P52849-F1
#
_entry.id   AF-P52849-F1
#
_cell.length_a   1.000
_cell.length_b   1.000
_cell.length_c   1.000
_cell.angle_alpha   90.00
_cell.angle_beta   90.00
_cell.angle_gamma   90.00
#
_symmetry.space_group_name_H-M   'P 1'
#
loop_
_entity.id
_entity.type
_entity.pdbx_description
1 polymer ?
#
loop_
_entity_poly.entity_id
_entity_poly.type
_entity_poly.pdbx_seq_one_letter_code
_entity_poly.pdbx_strand_id
1 'polypeptide(L)'
;MLQLWKVVRPARQLELHRLILLLIAFSLGSMGFLAYYVSTSPKAKEPLPLPLGDCSSGGAAGPGPARPPVPPRPPRPPETARTEPVVLVFVESAYSQLGQEIVAILESSRFRYSTELAPGRGDMPTLTDNTHGRYVLVIYENLLKYVNLDAWSRELLDRYCVEYGVGIIGFFRAHEHSLLSAQLKGFPLFLHSNLGLRDYQVNPSAPLLHLTRPSRLEPGPLPGDDWTIFQSNHSTYEPVLLASLRPAEPAVPGPVLRRARLPTVVQDLGLHDGIQRVLFGHGLSFWLHKLIFVDAVAYLTGKRLCLDLDRYILVDIDDIFVGKEGTRMKVADVEALLTTQNKLRTLVPNFTFNLGFSGKFYHTGTEEEDAGDDMLLKHRKEFWWFPHMWSHMQPHLFHNRSVLADQMRLNKQFALEHGIPTDLGYAVAPHHSGVYPIHTQLYEAWKSVWGIQVTSTEEYPHLRPARYRRGFIHNGIMVLPRQTCGLFTHTIFYNEYPGGSRELDRSIRGGELFLTVLLNPISIFMTHLSNYGNDRLGLYTFESLVRFLQCWTRLRLQTLPPVPLAQKYFELFPQERSPLWQNPCDDKRHKDIWSKEKTCDRLPKFLIVGPQKTGTTAIHFFLSLHPAVTSSFPSPSTFEEIQFFNSPNYHKGIDWYMDFFPVPSNASTDFLFEKSATYFDSEVVPRRGAALLPRAKIITVLTNPADRAYSWYQHQRAHGDPVALNYTFYQVISASSQTPLALRSLQNRCLVPGYYSTHLQRWLTYYPSGQLLIVDGQELRTNPAASMESIQKFLGITPFLNYTRTLRFDDDKGFWCQGLEGGKTRCLGRSKGRRYPDMDTESRLFLTDFFRNHNLELSKLLSRLGQPVPSWLREELQHSSLG
;
A
#
# COMPACT_ATOMS: atom_id res chain seq x y z
N MET A 1 1.58 28.69 85.15
CA MET A 1 1.40 28.04 83.82
C MET A 1 2.70 27.78 83.05
N LEU A 2 3.70 28.68 83.05
CA LEU A 2 4.93 28.50 82.25
C LEU A 2 5.79 27.26 82.60
N GLN A 3 5.73 26.74 83.83
CA GLN A 3 6.49 25.53 84.19
C GLN A 3 5.89 24.22 83.63
N LEU A 4 4.57 24.14 83.43
CA LEU A 4 3.95 22.95 82.79
C LEU A 4 4.36 22.81 81.32
N TRP A 5 4.63 23.93 80.63
CA TRP A 5 4.98 23.91 79.20
C TRP A 5 6.38 23.31 78.91
N LYS A 6 7.29 23.31 79.89
CA LYS A 6 8.64 22.73 79.70
C LYS A 6 8.66 21.20 79.73
N VAL A 7 7.70 20.56 80.40
CA VAL A 7 7.61 19.10 80.50
C VAL A 7 6.81 18.48 79.34
N VAL A 8 5.83 19.21 78.79
CA VAL A 8 4.94 18.69 77.73
C VAL A 8 5.63 18.58 76.35
N ARG A 9 6.62 19.42 76.05
CA ARG A 9 7.34 19.39 74.75
C ARG A 9 8.12 18.08 74.49
N PRO A 10 8.97 17.58 75.40
CA PRO A 10 9.69 16.33 75.15
C PRO A 10 8.75 15.12 75.10
N ALA A 11 7.68 15.09 75.90
CA ALA A 11 6.68 14.01 75.85
C ALA A 11 5.96 13.94 74.50
N ARG A 12 5.52 15.08 73.95
CA ARG A 12 4.90 15.14 72.61
C ARG A 12 5.85 14.76 71.49
N GLN A 13 7.13 15.12 71.59
CA GLN A 13 8.13 14.67 70.60
C GLN A 13 8.34 13.17 70.66
N LEU A 14 8.36 12.56 71.84
CA LEU A 14 8.51 11.11 71.98
C LEU A 14 7.32 10.34 71.39
N GLU A 15 6.09 10.83 71.59
CA GLU A 15 4.89 10.25 70.98
C GLU A 15 4.87 10.38 69.46
N LEU A 16 5.29 11.53 68.91
CA LEU A 16 5.38 11.72 67.47
C LEU A 16 6.39 10.76 66.82
N HIS A 17 7.57 10.57 67.42
CA HIS A 17 8.56 9.62 66.91
C HIS A 17 8.04 8.17 66.92
N ARG A 18 7.31 7.77 67.98
CA ARG A 18 6.68 6.45 68.05
C ARG A 18 5.61 6.26 66.98
N LEU A 19 4.78 7.27 66.72
CA LEU A 19 3.79 7.26 65.65
C LEU A 19 4.44 7.13 64.28
N ILE A 20 5.51 7.88 64.01
CA ILE A 20 6.26 7.80 62.75
C ILE A 20 6.88 6.41 62.57
N LEU A 21 7.50 5.84 63.61
CA LEU A 21 8.08 4.49 63.55
C LEU A 21 7.02 3.42 63.29
N LEU A 22 5.84 3.52 63.92
CA LEU A 22 4.72 2.63 63.65
C LEU A 22 4.24 2.74 62.20
N LEU A 23 4.11 3.97 61.68
CA LEU A 23 3.74 4.22 60.28
C LEU A 23 4.74 3.61 59.30
N ILE A 24 6.04 3.76 59.56
CA ILE A 24 7.11 3.13 58.77
C ILE A 24 6.98 1.60 58.84
N ALA A 25 6.81 1.03 60.03
CA ALA A 25 6.63 -0.42 60.19
C ALA A 25 5.37 -0.95 59.46
N PHE A 26 4.24 -0.24 59.52
CA PHE A 26 3.03 -0.58 58.77
C PHE A 26 3.24 -0.45 57.25
N SER A 27 3.96 0.56 56.79
CA SER A 27 4.26 0.73 55.37
C SER A 27 5.19 -0.38 54.84
N LEU A 28 6.20 -0.78 55.61
CA LEU A 28 7.08 -1.91 55.29
C LEU A 28 6.35 -3.24 55.33
N GLY A 29 5.48 -3.45 56.33
CA GLY A 29 4.61 -4.62 56.40
C GLY A 29 3.62 -4.69 55.25
N SER A 30 3.03 -3.55 54.85
CA SER A 30 2.13 -3.44 53.69
C SER A 30 2.87 -3.71 52.38
N MET A 31 4.07 -3.16 52.20
CA MET A 31 4.92 -3.45 51.04
C MET A 31 5.34 -4.92 50.99
N GLY A 32 5.71 -5.52 52.13
CA GLY A 32 6.03 -6.94 52.24
C GLY A 32 4.82 -7.83 51.91
N PHE A 33 3.63 -7.48 52.41
CA PHE A 33 2.38 -8.17 52.08
C PHE A 33 1.99 -8.04 50.61
N LEU A 34 2.11 -6.83 50.02
CA LEU A 34 1.85 -6.62 48.60
C LEU A 34 2.87 -7.37 47.72
N ALA A 35 4.16 -7.31 48.06
CA ALA A 35 5.19 -8.05 47.35
C ALA A 35 4.95 -9.56 47.45
N TYR A 36 4.62 -10.07 48.64
CA TYR A 36 4.22 -11.46 48.84
C TYR A 36 2.96 -11.81 48.04
N TYR A 37 1.91 -10.99 48.11
CA TYR A 37 0.66 -11.24 47.39
C TYR A 37 0.86 -11.21 45.86
N VAL A 38 1.66 -10.28 45.34
CA VAL A 38 1.98 -10.20 43.90
C VAL A 38 2.87 -11.37 43.45
N SER A 39 3.76 -11.85 44.31
CA SER A 39 4.65 -12.99 44.00
C SER A 39 4.02 -14.37 44.23
N THR A 40 3.05 -14.49 45.13
CA THR A 40 2.43 -15.77 45.53
C THR A 40 0.97 -15.93 45.15
N SER A 41 0.26 -14.86 44.76
CA SER A 41 -1.07 -15.03 44.20
C SER A 41 -0.94 -15.92 42.97
N PRO A 42 -1.56 -17.12 42.95
CA PRO A 42 -1.60 -17.89 41.74
C PRO A 42 -2.30 -17.00 40.71
N LYS A 43 -1.56 -16.58 39.68
CA LYS A 43 -2.14 -15.92 38.52
C LYS A 43 -3.24 -16.86 38.04
N ALA A 44 -4.49 -16.51 38.31
CA ALA A 44 -5.61 -17.37 37.96
C ALA A 44 -5.55 -17.56 36.44
N LYS A 45 -5.18 -18.77 36.02
CA LYS A 45 -5.21 -19.16 34.61
C LYS A 45 -6.68 -19.15 34.22
N GLU A 46 -7.11 -18.10 33.53
CA GLU A 46 -8.38 -18.14 32.82
C GLU A 46 -8.22 -19.24 31.77
N PRO A 47 -9.00 -20.34 31.83
CA PRO A 47 -8.89 -21.37 30.82
C PRO A 47 -9.23 -20.75 29.47
N LEU A 48 -8.43 -21.07 28.45
CA LEU A 48 -8.74 -20.66 27.09
C LEU A 48 -10.17 -21.11 26.73
N PRO A 49 -10.95 -20.26 26.04
CA PRO A 49 -12.21 -20.70 25.46
C PRO A 49 -11.95 -21.90 24.56
N LEU A 50 -12.91 -22.82 24.49
CA LEU A 50 -12.85 -23.83 23.46
C LEU A 50 -12.95 -23.14 22.09
N PRO A 51 -12.13 -23.53 21.10
CA PRO A 51 -12.39 -23.19 19.71
C PRO A 51 -13.84 -23.54 19.36
N LEU A 52 -14.45 -22.80 18.43
CA LEU A 52 -15.81 -23.08 17.97
C LEU A 52 -15.95 -24.58 17.62
N GLY A 53 -17.05 -25.21 18.05
CA GLY A 53 -17.34 -26.61 17.68
C GLY A 53 -17.61 -26.76 16.18
N ASP A 54 -17.87 -28.01 15.75
CA ASP A 54 -18.21 -28.27 14.35
C ASP A 54 -19.50 -27.55 13.95
N CYS A 55 -19.41 -26.69 12.94
CA CYS A 55 -20.54 -25.91 12.40
C CYS A 55 -21.69 -26.82 11.88
N SER A 56 -21.43 -28.13 11.71
CA SER A 56 -22.30 -29.12 11.08
C SER A 56 -23.31 -29.80 12.02
N SER A 57 -23.35 -29.48 13.31
CA SER A 57 -24.32 -30.06 14.23
C SER A 57 -25.73 -29.46 14.02
N GLY A 58 -26.58 -30.09 13.19
CA GLY A 58 -28.04 -30.00 13.36
C GLY A 58 -28.92 -29.80 12.11
N GLY A 59 -28.78 -30.64 11.07
CA GLY A 59 -29.83 -30.80 10.06
C GLY A 59 -29.74 -29.85 8.86
N ALA A 60 -29.64 -30.47 7.69
CA ALA A 60 -30.20 -29.89 6.47
C ALA A 60 -31.68 -29.65 6.75
N ALA A 61 -32.10 -28.39 6.90
CA ALA A 61 -33.47 -28.05 6.60
C ALA A 61 -33.68 -28.52 5.15
N GLY A 62 -34.51 -29.55 4.97
CA GLY A 62 -34.85 -30.06 3.64
C GLY A 62 -35.23 -28.90 2.73
N PRO A 63 -34.94 -28.96 1.42
CA PRO A 63 -35.22 -27.86 0.52
C PRO A 63 -36.72 -27.59 0.54
N GLY A 64 -37.15 -26.59 1.30
CA GLY A 64 -38.41 -25.91 1.04
C GLY A 64 -38.37 -25.43 -0.42
N PRO A 65 -39.52 -25.34 -1.10
CA PRO A 65 -39.59 -25.22 -2.54
C PRO A 65 -38.63 -24.12 -3.01
N ALA A 66 -37.53 -24.53 -3.62
CA ALA A 66 -36.57 -23.63 -4.20
C ALA A 66 -37.33 -22.94 -5.34
N ARG A 67 -37.71 -21.67 -5.11
CA ARG A 67 -38.01 -20.77 -6.22
C ARG A 67 -36.81 -20.90 -7.15
N PRO A 68 -36.99 -21.21 -8.45
CA PRO A 68 -35.85 -21.33 -9.35
C PRO A 68 -35.03 -20.05 -9.22
N PRO A 69 -33.70 -20.13 -9.08
CA PRO A 69 -32.88 -18.93 -8.95
C PRO A 69 -33.27 -18.01 -10.09
N VAL A 70 -33.67 -16.77 -9.76
CA VAL A 70 -33.75 -15.71 -10.76
C VAL A 70 -32.41 -15.77 -11.47
N PRO A 71 -32.37 -16.07 -12.77
CA PRO A 71 -31.09 -16.22 -13.44
C PRO A 71 -30.36 -14.91 -13.22
N PRO A 72 -29.18 -14.90 -12.55
CA PRO A 72 -28.34 -13.73 -12.60
C PRO A 72 -28.19 -13.42 -14.09
N ARG A 73 -28.31 -12.14 -14.46
CA ARG A 73 -28.04 -11.70 -15.83
C ARG A 73 -26.81 -12.48 -16.30
N PRO A 74 -26.88 -13.22 -17.43
CA PRO A 74 -25.73 -13.98 -17.88
C PRO A 74 -24.53 -13.03 -17.88
N PRO A 75 -23.37 -13.45 -17.34
CA PRO A 75 -22.19 -12.59 -17.31
C PRO A 75 -22.00 -12.11 -18.74
N ARG A 76 -22.19 -10.80 -18.97
CA ARG A 76 -21.96 -10.22 -20.29
C ARG A 76 -20.52 -10.58 -20.65
N PRO A 77 -20.26 -11.11 -21.86
CA PRO A 77 -18.90 -11.45 -22.25
C PRO A 77 -17.98 -10.24 -22.02
N PRO A 78 -16.77 -10.45 -21.47
CA PRO A 78 -15.87 -9.38 -21.05
C PRO A 78 -15.52 -8.37 -22.17
N GLU A 79 -15.72 -8.75 -23.43
CA GLU A 79 -15.41 -7.92 -24.61
C GLU A 79 -16.36 -6.73 -24.86
N THR A 80 -17.36 -6.48 -24.00
CA THR A 80 -18.16 -5.22 -24.06
C THR A 80 -18.30 -4.50 -22.72
N ALA A 81 -17.29 -4.62 -21.84
CA ALA A 81 -17.25 -3.85 -20.60
C ALA A 81 -17.10 -2.34 -20.90
N ARG A 82 -18.23 -1.63 -20.96
CA ARG A 82 -18.28 -0.17 -21.21
C ARG A 82 -17.77 0.66 -20.03
N THR A 83 -17.43 0.07 -18.88
CA THR A 83 -16.97 0.79 -17.69
C THR A 83 -15.58 0.40 -17.23
N GLU A 84 -14.82 1.34 -16.69
CA GLU A 84 -13.58 1.02 -15.97
C GLU A 84 -13.85 0.31 -14.63
N PRO A 85 -12.96 -0.59 -14.17
CA PRO A 85 -13.07 -1.28 -12.89
C PRO A 85 -12.69 -0.36 -11.71
N VAL A 86 -13.37 0.80 -11.60
CA VAL A 86 -13.18 1.80 -10.55
C VAL A 86 -14.50 1.98 -9.79
N VAL A 87 -14.43 2.01 -8.47
CA VAL A 87 -15.58 2.28 -7.60
C VAL A 87 -15.66 3.76 -7.28
N LEU A 88 -16.82 4.39 -7.49
CA LEU A 88 -17.09 5.76 -7.02
C LEU A 88 -17.66 5.70 -5.61
N VAL A 89 -17.00 6.33 -4.65
CA VAL A 89 -17.43 6.35 -3.24
C VAL A 89 -17.77 7.77 -2.83
N PHE A 90 -19.05 8.04 -2.61
CA PHE A 90 -19.53 9.29 -2.04
C PHE A 90 -19.47 9.24 -0.52
N VAL A 91 -18.60 10.06 0.05
CA VAL A 91 -18.40 10.20 1.50
C VAL A 91 -18.96 11.52 2.03
N GLU A 92 -19.37 11.56 3.29
CA GLU A 92 -19.85 12.80 3.90
C GLU A 92 -18.72 13.77 4.26
N SER A 93 -17.54 13.22 4.57
CA SER A 93 -16.31 13.98 4.78
C SER A 93 -15.10 13.12 4.45
N ALA A 94 -13.94 13.74 4.23
CA ALA A 94 -12.69 13.02 3.96
C ALA A 94 -12.23 12.11 5.12
N TYR A 95 -12.80 12.28 6.32
CA TYR A 95 -12.42 11.57 7.55
C TYR A 95 -13.57 10.79 8.17
N SER A 96 -14.67 10.58 7.45
CA SER A 96 -15.80 9.84 7.98
C SER A 96 -15.42 8.38 8.25
N GLN A 97 -15.82 7.86 9.41
CA GLN A 97 -15.42 6.53 9.86
C GLN A 97 -15.87 5.44 8.88
N LEU A 98 -17.13 5.49 8.44
CA LEU A 98 -17.67 4.51 7.51
C LEU A 98 -17.03 4.65 6.12
N GLY A 99 -16.81 5.88 5.64
CA GLY A 99 -16.03 6.13 4.43
C GLY A 99 -14.64 5.50 4.48
N GLN A 100 -13.92 5.66 5.59
CA GLN A 100 -12.61 5.03 5.80
C GLN A 100 -12.68 3.50 5.87
N GLU A 101 -13.70 2.92 6.49
CA GLU A 101 -13.92 1.47 6.54
C GLU A 101 -14.20 0.89 5.16
N ILE A 102 -15.03 1.55 4.34
CA ILE A 102 -15.30 1.19 2.95
C ILE A 102 -13.99 1.20 2.14
N VAL A 103 -13.25 2.31 2.21
CA VAL A 103 -11.96 2.46 1.50
C VAL A 103 -10.97 1.39 1.94
N ALA A 104 -10.86 1.11 3.24
CA ALA A 104 -9.95 0.09 3.76
C ALA A 104 -10.26 -1.32 3.21
N ILE A 105 -11.53 -1.67 3.02
CA ILE A 105 -11.92 -2.95 2.39
C ILE A 105 -11.51 -2.97 0.91
N LEU A 106 -11.83 -1.90 0.16
CA LEU A 106 -11.46 -1.80 -1.27
C LEU A 106 -9.95 -1.86 -1.50
N GLU A 107 -9.16 -1.18 -0.67
CA GLU A 107 -7.69 -1.19 -0.72
C GLU A 107 -7.10 -2.56 -0.41
N SER A 108 -7.66 -3.24 0.61
CA SER A 108 -7.25 -4.60 0.98
C SER A 108 -7.49 -5.56 -0.18
N SER A 109 -8.65 -5.45 -0.84
CA SER A 109 -9.01 -6.25 -2.02
C SER A 109 -8.34 -5.81 -3.33
N ARG A 110 -7.49 -4.76 -3.32
CA ARG A 110 -6.80 -4.20 -4.51
C ARG A 110 -7.75 -3.63 -5.57
N PHE A 111 -8.94 -3.17 -5.16
CA PHE A 111 -9.90 -2.55 -6.06
C PHE A 111 -9.63 -1.05 -6.18
N ARG A 112 -9.62 -0.53 -7.41
CA ARG A 112 -9.45 0.91 -7.67
C ARG A 112 -10.71 1.65 -7.24
N TYR A 113 -10.54 2.81 -6.65
CA TYR A 113 -11.64 3.65 -6.20
C TYR A 113 -11.34 5.13 -6.42
N SER A 114 -12.39 5.94 -6.43
CA SER A 114 -12.36 7.40 -6.38
C SER A 114 -13.31 7.84 -5.28
N THR A 115 -12.81 8.61 -4.31
CA THR A 115 -13.65 9.21 -3.27
C THR A 115 -14.04 10.61 -3.67
N GLU A 116 -15.32 10.91 -3.57
CA GLU A 116 -15.86 12.25 -3.77
C GLU A 116 -16.70 12.65 -2.54
N LEU A 117 -16.72 13.93 -2.20
CA LEU A 117 -17.70 14.41 -1.23
C LEU A 117 -19.09 14.24 -1.86
N ALA A 118 -20.06 13.79 -1.07
CA ALA A 118 -21.44 13.67 -1.55
C ALA A 118 -21.90 15.03 -2.12
N PRO A 119 -22.29 15.10 -3.41
CA PRO A 119 -22.39 16.36 -4.12
C PRO A 119 -23.47 17.26 -3.54
N GLY A 120 -23.18 18.56 -3.50
CA GLY A 120 -24.18 19.62 -3.33
C GLY A 120 -24.96 19.84 -4.64
N ARG A 121 -25.58 21.02 -4.80
CA ARG A 121 -26.22 21.38 -6.08
C ARG A 121 -25.16 21.55 -7.17
N GLY A 122 -25.21 20.70 -8.20
CA GLY A 122 -24.43 20.85 -9.44
C GLY A 122 -22.98 20.33 -9.41
N ASP A 123 -22.58 19.58 -8.37
CA ASP A 123 -21.18 19.15 -8.15
C ASP A 123 -20.94 17.66 -8.45
N MET A 124 -21.62 17.11 -9.48
CA MET A 124 -21.46 15.71 -9.87
C MET A 124 -20.12 15.51 -10.62
N PRO A 125 -19.26 14.56 -10.21
CA PRO A 125 -18.05 14.22 -10.97
C PRO A 125 -18.40 13.74 -12.37
N THR A 126 -17.47 13.88 -13.31
CA THR A 126 -17.60 13.30 -14.65
C THR A 126 -17.79 11.79 -14.56
N LEU A 127 -18.93 11.27 -15.02
CA LEU A 127 -19.23 9.82 -14.96
C LEU A 127 -18.76 9.07 -16.22
N THR A 128 -18.55 9.78 -17.32
CA THR A 128 -18.14 9.20 -18.61
C THR A 128 -16.86 9.85 -19.14
N ASP A 129 -16.09 9.10 -19.92
CA ASP A 129 -14.99 9.59 -20.74
C ASP A 129 -15.22 9.19 -22.19
N ASN A 130 -15.50 10.17 -23.06
CA ASN A 130 -15.86 9.99 -24.47
C ASN A 130 -17.02 9.00 -24.68
N THR A 131 -16.73 7.69 -24.73
CA THR A 131 -17.68 6.58 -24.95
C THR A 131 -17.72 5.54 -23.83
N HIS A 132 -16.90 5.67 -22.78
CA HIS A 132 -16.80 4.70 -21.68
C HIS A 132 -17.28 5.32 -20.37
N GLY A 133 -17.95 4.53 -19.53
CA GLY A 133 -18.24 4.91 -18.15
C GLY A 133 -17.01 4.77 -17.27
N ARG A 134 -16.78 5.72 -16.37
CA ARG A 134 -15.60 5.75 -15.52
C ARG A 134 -15.69 4.83 -14.31
N TYR A 135 -16.89 4.41 -13.93
CA TYR A 135 -17.13 3.69 -12.68
C TYR A 135 -18.02 2.45 -12.87
N VAL A 136 -17.63 1.31 -12.30
CA VAL A 136 -18.39 0.05 -12.36
C VAL A 136 -19.40 -0.10 -11.21
N LEU A 137 -19.21 0.67 -10.13
CA LEU A 137 -20.02 0.63 -8.92
C LEU A 137 -20.04 2.02 -8.28
N VAL A 138 -21.19 2.40 -7.72
CA VAL A 138 -21.34 3.61 -6.90
C VAL A 138 -21.66 3.22 -5.47
N ILE A 139 -21.01 3.84 -4.49
CA ILE A 139 -21.24 3.61 -3.06
C ILE A 139 -21.58 4.94 -2.40
N TYR A 140 -22.68 4.98 -1.67
CA TYR A 140 -23.06 6.10 -0.81
C TYR A 140 -22.88 5.72 0.65
N GLU A 141 -21.98 6.40 1.35
CA GLU A 141 -21.85 6.32 2.80
C GLU A 141 -23.15 6.72 3.53
N ASN A 142 -23.91 7.64 2.94
CA ASN A 142 -25.22 8.04 3.43
C ASN A 142 -26.25 7.99 2.30
N LEU A 143 -27.16 7.03 2.37
CA LEU A 143 -28.24 6.79 1.42
C LEU A 143 -29.13 8.03 1.22
N LEU A 144 -29.32 8.85 2.26
CA LEU A 144 -30.11 10.07 2.14
C LEU A 144 -29.48 11.09 1.19
N LYS A 145 -28.17 11.07 0.99
CA LYS A 145 -27.50 11.94 0.00
C LYS A 145 -27.87 11.56 -1.42
N TYR A 146 -28.00 10.27 -1.72
CA TYR A 146 -28.49 9.79 -3.01
C TYR A 146 -29.97 10.15 -3.23
N VAL A 147 -30.81 9.92 -2.21
CA VAL A 147 -32.25 10.16 -2.31
C VAL A 147 -32.60 11.66 -2.39
N ASN A 148 -31.80 12.51 -1.74
CA ASN A 148 -31.99 13.96 -1.72
C ASN A 148 -31.08 14.72 -2.70
N LEU A 149 -30.49 14.04 -3.70
CA LEU A 149 -29.87 14.71 -4.84
C LEU A 149 -30.86 15.69 -5.47
N ASP A 150 -30.33 16.80 -6.01
CA ASP A 150 -31.14 17.66 -6.87
C ASP A 150 -31.58 16.91 -8.14
N ALA A 151 -32.67 17.35 -8.76
CA ALA A 151 -33.31 16.63 -9.85
C ALA A 151 -32.36 16.37 -11.03
N TRP A 152 -31.50 17.34 -11.37
CA TRP A 152 -30.59 17.23 -12.51
C TRP A 152 -29.47 16.21 -12.22
N SER A 153 -28.81 16.33 -11.06
CA SER A 153 -27.76 15.39 -10.64
C SER A 153 -28.31 13.97 -10.49
N ARG A 154 -29.54 13.84 -9.97
CA ARG A 154 -30.22 12.55 -9.83
C ARG A 154 -30.50 11.90 -11.18
N GLU A 155 -31.07 12.65 -12.12
CA GLU A 155 -31.36 12.15 -13.47
C GLU A 155 -30.09 11.73 -14.19
N LEU A 156 -29.02 12.52 -14.08
CA LEU A 156 -27.71 12.21 -14.68
C LEU A 156 -27.15 10.89 -14.15
N LEU A 157 -27.14 10.69 -12.82
CA LEU A 157 -26.63 9.48 -12.20
C LEU A 157 -27.51 8.26 -12.50
N ASP A 158 -28.83 8.37 -12.40
CA ASP A 158 -29.73 7.26 -12.68
C ASP A 158 -29.64 6.82 -14.15
N ARG A 159 -29.53 7.77 -15.09
CA ARG A 159 -29.30 7.47 -16.51
C ARG A 159 -27.98 6.74 -16.72
N TYR A 160 -26.90 7.19 -16.09
CA TYR A 160 -25.61 6.51 -16.11
C TYR A 160 -25.71 5.07 -15.59
N CYS A 161 -26.38 4.87 -14.44
CA CYS A 161 -26.60 3.56 -13.85
C CYS A 161 -27.37 2.61 -14.77
N VAL A 162 -28.45 3.08 -15.41
CA VAL A 162 -29.25 2.27 -16.35
C VAL A 162 -28.46 1.96 -17.63
N GLU A 163 -27.83 2.96 -18.23
CA GLU A 163 -27.12 2.82 -19.51
C GLU A 163 -25.90 1.89 -19.41
N TYR A 164 -25.10 2.06 -18.35
CA TYR A 164 -23.88 1.30 -18.14
C TYR A 164 -24.08 0.05 -17.26
N GLY A 165 -25.26 -0.12 -16.66
CA GLY A 165 -25.57 -1.25 -15.77
C GLY A 165 -24.82 -1.18 -14.44
N VAL A 166 -24.68 0.02 -13.88
CA VAL A 166 -23.93 0.28 -12.64
C VAL A 166 -24.87 0.19 -11.44
N GLY A 167 -24.53 -0.68 -10.49
CA GLY A 167 -25.26 -0.81 -9.23
C GLY A 167 -24.88 0.23 -8.18
N ILE A 168 -25.69 0.33 -7.13
CA ILE A 168 -25.48 1.25 -6.00
C ILE A 168 -25.45 0.49 -4.66
N ILE A 169 -24.43 0.73 -3.84
CA ILE A 169 -24.46 0.34 -2.42
C ILE A 169 -24.80 1.59 -1.59
N GLY A 170 -25.76 1.50 -0.69
CA GLY A 170 -26.15 2.61 0.17
C GLY A 170 -26.19 2.21 1.64
N PHE A 171 -25.62 3.05 2.50
CA PHE A 171 -25.70 2.86 3.95
C PHE A 171 -26.64 3.89 4.57
N PHE A 172 -27.49 3.46 5.49
CA PHE A 172 -28.32 4.33 6.29
C PHE A 172 -27.99 4.09 7.77
N ARG A 173 -27.44 5.12 8.42
CA ARG A 173 -27.17 5.11 9.86
C ARG A 173 -28.13 6.07 10.55
N ALA A 174 -28.89 5.57 11.52
CA ALA A 174 -29.79 6.39 12.29
C ALA A 174 -29.00 7.30 13.25
N HIS A 175 -29.58 8.45 13.57
CA HIS A 175 -29.13 9.37 14.60
C HIS A 175 -30.31 9.74 15.50
N GLU A 176 -30.06 10.44 16.61
CA GLU A 176 -31.08 10.76 17.62
C GLU A 176 -32.32 11.47 17.05
N HIS A 177 -32.15 12.28 15.99
CA HIS A 177 -33.24 12.97 15.29
C HIS A 177 -33.83 12.21 14.09
N SER A 178 -33.35 11.00 13.79
CA SER A 178 -33.96 10.16 12.75
C SER A 178 -35.39 9.79 13.13
N LEU A 179 -36.31 9.90 12.17
CA LEU A 179 -37.69 9.50 12.38
C LEU A 179 -37.77 8.00 12.70
N LEU A 180 -38.56 7.65 13.71
CA LEU A 180 -38.81 6.25 14.12
C LEU A 180 -39.32 5.39 12.95
N SER A 181 -40.14 5.98 12.08
CA SER A 181 -40.63 5.35 10.86
C SER A 181 -40.80 6.39 9.76
N ALA A 182 -40.23 6.14 8.59
CA ALA A 182 -40.38 7.00 7.42
C ALA A 182 -40.31 6.19 6.13
N GLN A 183 -41.09 6.59 5.12
CA GLN A 183 -40.91 6.07 3.77
C GLN A 183 -39.69 6.74 3.12
N LEU A 184 -38.81 5.94 2.52
CA LEU A 184 -37.70 6.45 1.72
C LEU A 184 -38.27 7.15 0.48
N LYS A 185 -38.03 8.46 0.37
CA LYS A 185 -38.57 9.29 -0.72
C LYS A 185 -38.27 8.68 -2.09
N GLY A 186 -39.30 8.49 -2.90
CA GLY A 186 -39.19 7.95 -4.26
C GLY A 186 -39.04 6.43 -4.35
N PHE A 187 -39.05 5.71 -3.22
CA PHE A 187 -38.92 4.27 -3.19
C PHE A 187 -40.10 3.62 -2.44
N PRO A 188 -40.58 2.44 -2.86
CA PRO A 188 -41.58 1.68 -2.11
C PRO A 188 -40.93 0.95 -0.92
N LEU A 189 -40.22 1.68 -0.06
CA LEU A 189 -39.41 1.15 1.04
C LEU A 189 -39.59 2.02 2.29
N PHE A 190 -39.89 1.40 3.42
CA PHE A 190 -39.99 2.04 4.72
C PHE A 190 -38.74 1.73 5.55
N LEU A 191 -38.22 2.76 6.23
CA LEU A 191 -37.14 2.64 7.20
C LEU A 191 -37.74 2.78 8.60
N HIS A 192 -37.35 1.89 9.51
CA HIS A 192 -37.63 2.04 10.93
C HIS A 192 -36.31 2.07 11.69
N SER A 193 -36.04 3.15 12.42
CA SER A 193 -34.71 3.55 12.89
C SER A 193 -34.63 3.64 14.42
N ASN A 194 -33.40 3.75 14.94
CA ASN A 194 -33.10 3.82 16.38
C ASN A 194 -33.58 2.58 17.15
N LEU A 195 -33.28 1.39 16.61
CA LEU A 195 -33.69 0.11 17.19
C LEU A 195 -32.52 -0.66 17.81
N GLY A 196 -32.72 -1.22 18.99
CA GLY A 196 -31.87 -2.28 19.54
C GLY A 196 -32.20 -3.65 18.94
N LEU A 197 -31.25 -4.25 18.22
CA LEU A 197 -31.44 -5.56 17.58
C LEU A 197 -30.67 -6.69 18.27
N ARG A 198 -31.12 -7.93 18.05
CA ARG A 198 -30.50 -9.18 18.51
C ARG A 198 -30.84 -10.34 17.56
N ASP A 199 -30.17 -11.46 17.73
CA ASP A 199 -30.42 -12.74 17.05
C ASP A 199 -30.51 -12.61 15.52
N TYR A 200 -29.38 -12.82 14.84
CA TYR A 200 -29.23 -12.56 13.41
C TYR A 200 -29.16 -13.82 12.57
N GLN A 201 -29.55 -13.69 11.29
CA GLN A 201 -29.49 -14.78 10.33
C GLN A 201 -29.26 -14.26 8.91
N VAL A 202 -28.30 -14.87 8.21
CA VAL A 202 -28.13 -14.65 6.76
C VAL A 202 -29.21 -15.42 5.99
N ASN A 203 -29.99 -14.73 5.16
CA ASN A 203 -31.05 -15.34 4.36
C ASN A 203 -30.45 -16.32 3.33
N PRO A 204 -30.73 -17.64 3.40
CA PRO A 204 -30.19 -18.62 2.45
C PRO A 204 -30.62 -18.38 1.00
N SER A 205 -31.73 -17.68 0.78
CA SER A 205 -32.28 -17.41 -0.54
C SER A 205 -31.72 -16.14 -1.18
N ALA A 206 -30.88 -15.38 -0.49
CA ALA A 206 -30.35 -14.11 -1.00
C ALA A 206 -29.39 -14.35 -2.19
N PRO A 207 -29.69 -13.84 -3.39
CA PRO A 207 -28.94 -14.18 -4.60
C PRO A 207 -27.54 -13.55 -4.65
N LEU A 208 -27.27 -12.51 -3.84
CA LEU A 208 -25.94 -11.88 -3.78
C LEU A 208 -24.87 -12.72 -3.09
N LEU A 209 -25.25 -13.75 -2.32
CA LEU A 209 -24.31 -14.51 -1.49
C LEU A 209 -23.36 -15.35 -2.34
N HIS A 210 -22.11 -14.92 -2.46
CA HIS A 210 -21.05 -15.62 -3.17
C HIS A 210 -20.04 -16.24 -2.20
N LEU A 211 -19.45 -15.40 -1.36
CA LEU A 211 -18.47 -15.67 -0.32
C LEU A 211 -19.13 -16.09 0.99
N THR A 212 -20.22 -15.43 1.38
CA THR A 212 -20.90 -15.71 2.65
C THR A 212 -21.62 -17.04 2.60
N ARG A 213 -21.45 -17.84 3.66
CA ARG A 213 -22.26 -19.04 3.88
C ARG A 213 -23.54 -18.65 4.63
N PRO A 214 -24.72 -19.11 4.19
CA PRO A 214 -25.94 -18.94 4.97
C PRO A 214 -25.80 -19.54 6.37
N SER A 215 -26.30 -18.84 7.37
CA SER A 215 -26.22 -19.25 8.77
C SER A 215 -27.58 -19.71 9.29
N ARG A 216 -27.55 -20.44 10.41
CA ARG A 216 -28.72 -20.56 11.27
C ARG A 216 -28.94 -19.25 12.02
N LEU A 217 -30.03 -19.21 12.78
CA LEU A 217 -30.27 -18.13 13.72
C LEU A 217 -29.19 -18.16 14.79
N GLU A 218 -28.32 -17.16 14.77
CA GLU A 218 -27.25 -17.02 15.75
C GLU A 218 -27.69 -16.09 16.87
N PRO A 219 -27.74 -16.59 18.12
CA PRO A 219 -28.19 -15.78 19.24
C PRO A 219 -27.14 -14.73 19.61
N GLY A 220 -27.60 -13.54 20.01
CA GLY A 220 -26.72 -12.50 20.54
C GLY A 220 -27.13 -11.08 20.16
N PRO A 221 -26.68 -10.07 20.93
CA PRO A 221 -27.00 -8.68 20.65
C PRO A 221 -26.23 -8.17 19.43
N LEU A 222 -26.87 -7.31 18.63
CA LEU A 222 -26.18 -6.48 17.65
C LEU A 222 -25.61 -5.24 18.37
N PRO A 223 -24.48 -4.68 17.91
CA PRO A 223 -23.82 -3.56 18.58
C PRO A 223 -24.62 -2.26 18.43
N GLY A 224 -24.85 -1.56 19.55
CA GLY A 224 -25.55 -0.27 19.57
C GLY A 224 -27.07 -0.40 19.41
N ASP A 225 -27.75 0.75 19.43
CA ASP A 225 -29.22 0.90 19.36
C ASP A 225 -29.62 1.85 18.20
N ASP A 226 -28.69 2.17 17.31
CA ASP A 226 -28.85 3.07 16.14
C ASP A 226 -29.16 2.29 14.85
N TRP A 227 -29.75 1.09 14.95
CA TRP A 227 -30.06 0.27 13.79
C TRP A 227 -31.30 0.75 13.05
N THR A 228 -31.29 0.52 11.75
CA THR A 228 -32.42 0.68 10.86
C THR A 228 -32.77 -0.65 10.23
N ILE A 229 -34.06 -0.95 10.18
CA ILE A 229 -34.60 -2.06 9.41
C ILE A 229 -35.34 -1.55 8.18
N PHE A 230 -35.43 -2.40 7.16
CA PHE A 230 -36.14 -2.10 5.93
C PHE A 230 -37.41 -2.93 5.83
N GLN A 231 -38.52 -2.27 5.52
CA GLN A 231 -39.81 -2.92 5.27
C GLN A 231 -40.35 -2.50 3.91
N SER A 232 -40.74 -3.47 3.10
CA SER A 232 -41.40 -3.22 1.82
C SER A 232 -42.38 -4.34 1.51
N ASN A 233 -43.47 -3.98 0.82
CA ASN A 233 -44.40 -4.92 0.21
C ASN A 233 -44.12 -5.11 -1.30
N HIS A 234 -43.08 -4.47 -1.84
CA HIS A 234 -42.71 -4.56 -3.26
C HIS A 234 -41.77 -5.74 -3.52
N SER A 235 -42.02 -6.49 -4.59
CA SER A 235 -41.24 -7.66 -4.99
C SER A 235 -39.80 -7.39 -5.45
N THR A 236 -39.35 -6.13 -5.43
CA THR A 236 -37.97 -5.77 -5.86
C THR A 236 -36.97 -5.96 -4.73
N TYR A 237 -37.44 -5.90 -3.47
CA TYR A 237 -36.58 -5.99 -2.30
C TYR A 237 -36.54 -7.41 -1.77
N GLU A 238 -35.35 -8.00 -1.79
CA GLU A 238 -35.07 -9.30 -1.19
C GLU A 238 -34.24 -9.11 0.10
N PRO A 239 -34.69 -9.63 1.25
CA PRO A 239 -33.90 -9.57 2.48
C PRO A 239 -32.61 -10.37 2.38
N VAL A 240 -31.51 -9.83 2.90
CA VAL A 240 -30.18 -10.46 2.85
C VAL A 240 -29.73 -10.86 4.25
N LEU A 241 -29.79 -9.91 5.19
CA LEU A 241 -29.48 -10.14 6.60
C LEU A 241 -30.71 -9.76 7.43
N LEU A 242 -31.09 -10.66 8.33
CA LEU A 242 -32.27 -10.54 9.17
C LEU A 242 -31.85 -10.49 10.65
N ALA A 243 -32.59 -9.74 11.47
CA ALA A 243 -32.41 -9.70 12.92
C ALA A 243 -33.76 -9.56 13.66
N SER A 244 -33.78 -9.84 14.95
CA SER A 244 -34.95 -9.71 15.82
C SER A 244 -34.86 -8.46 16.70
N LEU A 245 -36.00 -7.85 17.03
CA LEU A 245 -36.04 -6.74 18.01
C LEU A 245 -35.63 -7.24 19.40
N ARG A 246 -34.89 -6.42 20.16
CA ARG A 246 -34.70 -6.70 21.59
C ARG A 246 -36.04 -6.60 22.34
N PRO A 247 -36.24 -7.38 23.42
CA PRO A 247 -37.52 -7.42 24.14
C PRO A 247 -38.00 -6.06 24.67
N ALA A 248 -37.06 -5.17 24.99
CA ALA A 248 -37.31 -3.83 25.54
C ALA A 248 -37.72 -2.79 24.49
N GLU A 249 -37.60 -3.09 23.19
CA GLU A 249 -37.90 -2.14 22.12
C GLU A 249 -39.41 -1.96 21.90
N PRO A 250 -39.87 -0.76 21.51
CA PRO A 250 -41.23 -0.53 21.09
C PRO A 250 -41.58 -1.40 19.86
N ALA A 251 -42.85 -1.82 19.77
CA ALA A 251 -43.33 -2.52 18.58
C ALA A 251 -43.27 -1.59 17.37
N VAL A 252 -42.70 -2.07 16.26
CA VAL A 252 -42.64 -1.34 14.99
C VAL A 252 -44.08 -1.07 14.50
N PRO A 253 -44.43 0.16 14.09
CA PRO A 253 -45.76 0.45 13.55
C PRO A 253 -46.05 -0.38 12.28
N GLY A 254 -47.17 -1.12 12.27
CA GLY A 254 -47.62 -1.94 11.13
C GLY A 254 -47.84 -3.42 11.48
N PRO A 255 -48.16 -4.29 10.51
CA PRO A 255 -48.49 -5.71 10.73
C PRO A 255 -47.27 -6.59 11.07
N VAL A 256 -46.23 -6.01 11.67
CA VAL A 256 -44.99 -6.72 12.00
C VAL A 256 -45.21 -7.51 13.29
N LEU A 257 -45.30 -8.84 13.19
CA LEU A 257 -45.32 -9.70 14.38
C LEU A 257 -44.07 -9.42 15.22
N ARG A 258 -44.23 -9.28 16.54
CA ARG A 258 -43.12 -9.05 17.50
C ARG A 258 -42.04 -10.15 17.48
N ARG A 259 -42.32 -11.31 16.87
CA ARG A 259 -41.39 -12.43 16.62
C ARG A 259 -40.89 -12.54 15.18
N ALA A 260 -41.23 -11.58 14.31
CA ALA A 260 -40.77 -11.55 12.93
C ALA A 260 -39.28 -11.18 12.88
N ARG A 261 -38.56 -11.81 11.95
CA ARG A 261 -37.18 -11.46 11.62
C ARG A 261 -37.19 -10.32 10.61
N LEU A 262 -36.48 -9.24 10.91
CA LEU A 262 -36.56 -7.96 10.23
C LEU A 262 -35.30 -7.72 9.40
N PRO A 263 -35.41 -7.27 8.14
CA PRO A 263 -34.25 -7.04 7.28
C PRO A 263 -33.39 -5.87 7.75
N THR A 264 -32.13 -6.13 8.09
CA THR A 264 -31.10 -5.09 8.34
C THR A 264 -30.29 -4.79 7.08
N VAL A 265 -30.28 -5.72 6.11
CA VAL A 265 -29.73 -5.52 4.77
C VAL A 265 -30.74 -6.03 3.76
N VAL A 266 -31.03 -5.22 2.74
CA VAL A 266 -31.91 -5.60 1.62
C VAL A 266 -31.20 -5.41 0.29
N GLN A 267 -31.52 -6.30 -0.64
CA GLN A 267 -31.11 -6.19 -2.03
C GLN A 267 -32.29 -5.68 -2.85
N ASP A 268 -32.10 -4.57 -3.55
CA ASP A 268 -33.00 -4.10 -4.59
C ASP A 268 -32.58 -4.72 -5.93
N LEU A 269 -33.47 -5.53 -6.50
CA LEU A 269 -33.27 -6.20 -7.79
C LEU A 269 -33.41 -5.23 -8.98
N GLY A 270 -33.77 -3.97 -8.73
CA GLY A 270 -33.95 -2.95 -9.76
C GLY A 270 -35.21 -3.14 -10.59
N LEU A 271 -36.22 -3.87 -10.09
CA LEU A 271 -37.48 -4.09 -10.81
C LEU A 271 -38.35 -2.83 -10.87
N HIS A 272 -38.09 -1.84 -10.01
CA HIS A 272 -38.83 -0.59 -9.95
C HIS A 272 -38.34 0.45 -10.97
N ASP A 273 -37.02 0.59 -11.16
CA ASP A 273 -36.41 1.66 -11.96
C ASP A 273 -35.22 1.22 -12.83
N GLY A 274 -34.89 -0.08 -12.85
CA GLY A 274 -33.78 -0.64 -13.64
C GLY A 274 -32.41 -0.60 -12.96
N ILE A 275 -32.30 -0.07 -11.74
CA ILE A 275 -31.01 0.07 -11.02
C ILE A 275 -30.95 -0.91 -9.85
N GLN A 276 -29.95 -1.78 -9.83
CA GLN A 276 -29.76 -2.72 -8.72
C GLN A 276 -29.06 -2.04 -7.55
N ARG A 277 -29.49 -2.36 -6.33
CA ARG A 277 -28.92 -1.76 -5.11
C ARG A 277 -28.76 -2.77 -3.99
N VAL A 278 -27.84 -2.49 -3.08
CA VAL A 278 -27.78 -3.18 -1.77
C VAL A 278 -27.75 -2.12 -0.68
N LEU A 279 -28.71 -2.19 0.23
CA LEU A 279 -28.95 -1.17 1.25
C LEU A 279 -28.68 -1.76 2.63
N PHE A 280 -27.83 -1.07 3.40
CA PHE A 280 -27.43 -1.45 4.76
C PHE A 280 -28.07 -0.52 5.78
N GLY A 281 -28.73 -1.09 6.79
CA GLY A 281 -29.42 -0.37 7.85
C GLY A 281 -28.53 -0.03 9.05
N HIS A 282 -27.21 -0.04 8.84
CA HIS A 282 -26.18 0.41 9.76
C HIS A 282 -24.88 0.57 8.97
N GLY A 283 -23.80 1.03 9.60
CA GLY A 283 -22.47 1.06 9.00
C GLY A 283 -21.81 -0.33 8.93
N LEU A 284 -20.47 -0.33 8.88
CA LEU A 284 -19.64 -1.52 8.79
C LEU A 284 -19.03 -1.93 10.15
N SER A 285 -19.46 -1.35 11.27
CA SER A 285 -18.95 -1.71 12.59
C SER A 285 -19.27 -3.17 12.97
N PHE A 286 -20.40 -3.71 12.48
CA PHE A 286 -20.75 -5.11 12.63
C PHE A 286 -20.04 -5.97 11.57
N TRP A 287 -19.29 -6.99 12.01
CA TRP A 287 -18.43 -7.78 11.12
C TRP A 287 -19.19 -8.48 9.98
N LEU A 288 -20.43 -8.91 10.20
CA LEU A 288 -21.23 -9.57 9.17
C LEU A 288 -21.69 -8.58 8.09
N HIS A 289 -21.86 -7.29 8.41
CA HIS A 289 -22.05 -6.26 7.39
C HIS A 289 -20.84 -6.15 6.48
N LYS A 290 -19.61 -6.26 7.00
CA LYS A 290 -18.39 -6.28 6.17
C LYS A 290 -18.39 -7.46 5.21
N LEU A 291 -18.80 -8.64 5.68
CA LEU A 291 -18.87 -9.84 4.85
C LEU A 291 -19.92 -9.72 3.73
N ILE A 292 -21.12 -9.25 4.07
CA ILE A 292 -22.19 -8.99 3.09
C ILE A 292 -21.81 -7.85 2.13
N PHE A 293 -21.06 -6.85 2.59
CA PHE A 293 -20.54 -5.78 1.74
C PHE A 293 -19.60 -6.30 0.66
N VAL A 294 -18.69 -7.23 1.00
CA VAL A 294 -17.82 -7.89 0.00
C VAL A 294 -18.65 -8.62 -1.05
N ASP A 295 -19.69 -9.36 -0.64
CA ASP A 295 -20.62 -10.02 -1.56
C ASP A 295 -21.41 -9.03 -2.43
N ALA A 296 -21.84 -7.90 -1.86
CA ALA A 296 -22.56 -6.86 -2.57
C ALA A 296 -21.70 -6.23 -3.68
N VAL A 297 -20.43 -5.94 -3.40
CA VAL A 297 -19.45 -5.45 -4.39
C VAL A 297 -19.28 -6.48 -5.51
N ALA A 298 -19.07 -7.75 -5.16
CA ALA A 298 -18.91 -8.82 -6.14
C ALA A 298 -20.16 -8.99 -7.01
N TYR A 299 -21.35 -8.98 -6.41
CA TYR A 299 -22.61 -9.15 -7.12
C TYR A 299 -22.91 -8.00 -8.08
N LEU A 300 -22.89 -6.76 -7.59
CA LEU A 300 -23.26 -5.57 -8.38
C LEU A 300 -22.26 -5.25 -9.50
N THR A 301 -21.02 -5.74 -9.40
CA THR A 301 -20.00 -5.59 -10.45
C THR A 301 -19.96 -6.76 -11.43
N GLY A 302 -20.89 -7.71 -11.33
CA GLY A 302 -20.88 -8.93 -12.15
C GLY A 302 -19.60 -9.76 -11.96
N LYS A 303 -19.08 -9.78 -10.73
CA LYS A 303 -17.81 -10.38 -10.30
C LYS A 303 -16.55 -9.80 -10.93
N ARG A 304 -16.63 -8.63 -11.58
CA ARG A 304 -15.44 -7.91 -12.08
C ARG A 304 -14.56 -7.42 -10.92
N LEU A 305 -15.16 -7.06 -9.79
CA LEU A 305 -14.47 -6.76 -8.54
C LEU A 305 -14.79 -7.87 -7.52
N CYS A 306 -14.19 -9.03 -7.72
CA CYS A 306 -14.36 -10.20 -6.86
C CYS A 306 -13.03 -10.92 -6.70
N LEU A 307 -12.69 -11.29 -5.47
CA LEU A 307 -11.58 -12.19 -5.21
C LEU A 307 -12.06 -13.63 -5.39
N ASP A 308 -11.16 -14.53 -5.82
CA ASP A 308 -11.44 -15.97 -5.83
C ASP A 308 -11.78 -16.48 -4.43
N LEU A 309 -12.33 -17.70 -4.33
CA LEU A 309 -12.63 -18.31 -3.03
C LEU A 309 -11.42 -19.03 -2.42
N ASP A 310 -10.35 -19.27 -3.18
CA ASP A 310 -9.14 -19.91 -2.66
C ASP A 310 -8.34 -18.94 -1.78
N ARG A 311 -7.91 -19.43 -0.62
CA ARG A 311 -7.07 -18.68 0.32
C ARG A 311 -5.90 -19.52 0.75
N TYR A 312 -4.70 -18.97 0.63
CA TYR A 312 -3.48 -19.61 1.06
C TYR A 312 -3.01 -19.02 2.38
N ILE A 313 -2.77 -19.89 3.36
CA ILE A 313 -2.30 -19.52 4.69
C ILE A 313 -0.97 -20.22 4.94
N LEU A 314 0.04 -19.45 5.33
CA LEU A 314 1.31 -19.92 5.87
C LEU A 314 1.48 -19.33 7.26
N VAL A 315 1.85 -20.16 8.24
CA VAL A 315 2.12 -19.72 9.61
C VAL A 315 3.59 -19.97 9.91
N ASP A 316 4.33 -18.87 10.03
CA ASP A 316 5.73 -18.87 10.40
C ASP A 316 5.84 -18.69 11.92
N ILE A 317 6.50 -19.64 12.58
CA ILE A 317 6.85 -19.60 14.00
C ILE A 317 8.32 -19.19 14.08
N ASP A 318 8.57 -17.90 14.25
CA ASP A 318 9.92 -17.36 14.39
C ASP A 318 10.52 -17.72 15.76
N ASP A 319 11.82 -17.49 15.88
CA ASP A 319 12.54 -17.51 17.15
C ASP A 319 12.59 -18.89 17.84
N ILE A 320 12.55 -19.97 17.04
CA ILE A 320 12.84 -21.31 17.51
C ILE A 320 14.25 -21.35 18.09
N PHE A 321 14.33 -21.86 19.32
CA PHE A 321 15.47 -21.84 20.25
C PHE A 321 15.84 -20.47 20.84
N VAL A 322 15.31 -19.34 20.38
CA VAL A 322 15.76 -18.00 20.84
C VAL A 322 15.06 -17.54 22.13
N GLY A 323 13.87 -18.09 22.42
CA GLY A 323 13.03 -17.67 23.54
C GLY A 323 13.75 -17.64 24.90
N LYS A 324 13.37 -16.71 25.77
CA LYS A 324 13.91 -16.62 27.13
C LYS A 324 13.38 -17.75 28.00
N GLU A 325 14.15 -18.12 29.02
CA GLU A 325 13.70 -19.06 30.07
C GLU A 325 12.31 -18.70 30.60
N GLY A 326 11.44 -19.71 30.76
CA GLY A 326 10.05 -19.58 31.17
C GLY A 326 9.07 -19.27 30.02
N THR A 327 9.58 -18.97 28.83
CA THR A 327 8.76 -18.72 27.64
C THR A 327 8.90 -19.79 26.57
N ARG A 328 9.78 -20.78 26.79
CA ARG A 328 10.08 -21.78 25.77
C ARG A 328 9.01 -22.88 25.75
N MET A 329 8.99 -23.66 24.66
CA MET A 329 8.11 -24.82 24.57
C MET A 329 8.69 -25.99 25.37
N LYS A 330 7.84 -26.67 26.13
CA LYS A 330 8.16 -27.94 26.78
C LYS A 330 7.70 -29.10 25.90
N VAL A 331 8.05 -30.34 26.28
CA VAL A 331 7.61 -31.56 25.57
C VAL A 331 6.08 -31.57 25.32
N ALA A 332 5.29 -31.25 26.34
CA ALA A 332 3.82 -31.22 26.23
C ALA A 332 3.30 -30.13 25.27
N ASP A 333 4.05 -29.05 25.06
CA ASP A 333 3.70 -27.99 24.12
C ASP A 333 3.97 -28.42 22.68
N VAL A 334 5.08 -29.12 22.45
CA VAL A 334 5.44 -29.69 21.15
C VAL A 334 4.44 -30.79 20.75
N GLU A 335 4.01 -31.64 21.68
CA GLU A 335 2.94 -32.62 21.44
C GLU A 335 1.62 -31.94 21.05
N ALA A 336 1.28 -30.83 21.70
CA ALA A 336 0.10 -30.05 21.38
C ALA A 336 0.21 -29.36 20.01
N LEU A 337 1.41 -28.87 19.65
CA LEU A 337 1.71 -28.32 18.34
C LEU A 337 1.48 -29.35 17.23
N LEU A 338 2.02 -30.57 17.39
CA LEU A 338 1.82 -31.68 16.45
C LEU A 338 0.35 -32.09 16.36
N THR A 339 -0.33 -32.21 17.50
CA THR A 339 -1.75 -32.57 17.57
C THR A 339 -2.62 -31.53 16.85
N THR A 340 -2.38 -30.24 17.10
CA THR A 340 -3.12 -29.14 16.48
C THR A 340 -2.81 -29.02 15.00
N GLN A 341 -1.56 -29.22 14.59
CA GLN A 341 -1.19 -29.31 13.17
C GLN A 341 -2.00 -30.41 12.46
N ASN A 342 -2.10 -31.60 13.05
CA ASN A 342 -2.88 -32.69 12.48
C ASN A 342 -4.39 -32.39 12.44
N LYS A 343 -4.93 -31.70 13.45
CA LYS A 343 -6.32 -31.19 13.38
C LYS A 343 -6.48 -30.17 12.24
N LEU A 344 -5.57 -29.22 12.11
CA LEU A 344 -5.61 -28.22 11.05
C LEU A 344 -5.47 -28.86 9.66
N ARG A 345 -4.70 -29.94 9.51
CA ARG A 345 -4.60 -30.71 8.25
C ARG A 345 -5.94 -31.28 7.77
N THR A 346 -6.90 -31.54 8.66
CA THR A 346 -8.25 -31.99 8.27
C THR A 346 -9.12 -30.84 7.75
N LEU A 347 -8.79 -29.60 8.12
CA LEU A 347 -9.54 -28.39 7.76
C LEU A 347 -8.90 -27.60 6.61
N VAL A 348 -7.56 -27.66 6.52
CA VAL A 348 -6.69 -27.00 5.56
C VAL A 348 -5.72 -28.06 5.03
N PRO A 349 -5.91 -28.56 3.80
CA PRO A 349 -5.10 -29.65 3.26
C PRO A 349 -3.60 -29.35 3.34
N ASN A 350 -2.84 -30.34 3.81
CA ASN A 350 -1.39 -30.28 3.97
C ASN A 350 -0.86 -29.20 4.93
N PHE A 351 -1.71 -28.64 5.80
CA PHE A 351 -1.29 -27.63 6.79
C PHE A 351 0.00 -28.05 7.51
N THR A 352 1.01 -27.19 7.45
CA THR A 352 2.33 -27.43 8.03
C THR A 352 2.85 -26.12 8.59
N PHE A 353 3.17 -26.10 9.89
CA PHE A 353 3.86 -24.97 10.51
C PHE A 353 5.28 -24.87 9.97
N ASN A 354 5.73 -23.64 9.76
CA ASN A 354 7.04 -23.33 9.23
C ASN A 354 7.89 -22.70 10.35
N LEU A 355 9.02 -23.32 10.68
CA LEU A 355 9.78 -23.05 11.90
C LEU A 355 11.04 -22.24 11.61
N GLY A 356 11.08 -21.01 12.11
CA GLY A 356 12.20 -20.07 11.98
C GLY A 356 13.20 -20.24 13.10
N PHE A 357 14.44 -20.67 12.82
CA PHE A 357 15.37 -21.08 13.86
C PHE A 357 16.71 -20.33 13.88
N SER A 358 17.30 -20.28 15.07
CA SER A 358 18.66 -19.80 15.31
C SER A 358 19.40 -20.77 16.23
N GLY A 359 20.20 -21.67 15.66
CA GLY A 359 20.79 -22.82 16.38
C GLY A 359 21.73 -22.47 17.54
N LYS A 360 22.25 -21.24 17.60
CA LYS A 360 23.12 -20.78 18.71
C LYS A 360 22.47 -20.94 20.08
N PHE A 361 21.15 -20.83 20.14
CA PHE A 361 20.37 -20.80 21.38
C PHE A 361 19.70 -22.15 21.68
N TYR A 362 20.10 -23.21 20.98
CA TYR A 362 19.69 -24.57 21.31
C TYR A 362 20.27 -24.96 22.67
N HIS A 363 19.44 -25.58 23.52
CA HIS A 363 19.82 -25.98 24.89
C HIS A 363 20.33 -24.82 25.77
N THR A 364 19.57 -23.72 25.77
CA THR A 364 19.83 -22.57 26.66
C THR A 364 18.68 -22.30 27.62
N GLY A 365 17.74 -23.23 27.76
CA GLY A 365 16.60 -23.13 28.68
C GLY A 365 16.83 -23.90 29.98
N THR A 366 15.73 -24.18 30.68
CA THR A 366 15.69 -25.19 31.74
C THR A 366 15.71 -26.61 31.18
N GLU A 367 15.99 -27.62 32.00
CA GLU A 367 15.96 -29.04 31.59
C GLU A 367 14.63 -29.45 30.91
N GLU A 368 13.50 -28.94 31.39
CA GLU A 368 12.19 -29.20 30.79
C GLU A 368 11.99 -28.53 29.41
N GLU A 369 12.59 -27.35 29.22
CA GLU A 369 12.53 -26.60 27.96
C GLU A 369 13.51 -27.16 26.92
N ASP A 370 14.69 -27.58 27.36
CA ASP A 370 15.70 -28.24 26.51
C ASP A 370 15.18 -29.61 26.04
N ALA A 371 14.45 -30.34 26.88
CA ALA A 371 13.71 -31.52 26.46
C ALA A 371 12.62 -31.19 25.41
N GLY A 372 12.04 -29.99 25.44
CA GLY A 372 11.14 -29.48 24.40
C GLY A 372 11.85 -29.19 23.08
N ASP A 373 13.04 -28.58 23.14
CA ASP A 373 13.91 -28.39 21.97
C ASP A 373 14.26 -29.73 21.31
N ASP A 374 14.62 -30.73 22.10
CA ASP A 374 14.88 -32.11 21.63
C ASP A 374 13.64 -32.73 20.99
N MET A 375 12.46 -32.46 21.57
CA MET A 375 11.20 -32.97 21.07
C MET A 375 10.86 -32.40 19.68
N LEU A 376 11.15 -31.11 19.45
CA LEU A 376 11.03 -30.48 18.13
C LEU A 376 11.97 -31.13 17.12
N LEU A 377 13.24 -31.30 17.47
CA LEU A 377 14.23 -31.90 16.58
C LEU A 377 13.93 -33.36 16.29
N LYS A 378 13.41 -34.12 17.25
CA LYS A 378 12.93 -35.49 17.05
C LYS A 378 11.83 -35.56 15.98
N HIS A 379 10.98 -34.54 15.88
CA HIS A 379 9.90 -34.44 14.88
C HIS A 379 10.20 -33.46 13.73
N ARG A 380 11.46 -33.09 13.51
CA ARG A 380 11.85 -32.08 12.49
C ARG A 380 11.28 -32.31 11.08
N LYS A 381 11.02 -33.56 10.69
CA LYS A 381 10.45 -33.90 9.38
C LYS A 381 8.94 -33.62 9.25
N GLU A 382 8.25 -33.37 10.36
CA GLU A 382 6.83 -32.99 10.39
C GLU A 382 6.58 -31.51 10.12
N PHE A 383 7.65 -30.71 10.05
CA PHE A 383 7.60 -29.25 9.91
C PHE A 383 8.39 -28.79 8.69
N TRP A 384 8.07 -27.60 8.19
CA TRP A 384 8.99 -26.83 7.36
C TRP A 384 9.90 -25.98 8.24
N TRP A 385 11.03 -25.57 7.69
CA TRP A 385 12.06 -24.83 8.42
C TRP A 385 12.61 -23.70 7.58
N PHE A 386 13.00 -22.61 8.24
CA PHE A 386 13.76 -21.53 7.62
C PHE A 386 14.78 -20.94 8.59
N PRO A 387 15.94 -20.50 8.08
CA PRO A 387 16.98 -19.97 8.94
C PRO A 387 16.76 -18.49 9.24
N HIS A 388 17.05 -18.11 10.48
CA HIS A 388 17.46 -16.76 10.85
C HIS A 388 19.00 -16.64 10.82
N MET A 389 19.52 -15.48 11.23
CA MET A 389 20.96 -15.29 11.47
C MET A 389 21.39 -16.07 12.72
N TRP A 390 22.60 -16.64 12.73
CA TRP A 390 23.11 -17.51 13.83
C TRP A 390 22.98 -16.91 15.24
N SER A 391 23.33 -15.64 15.42
CA SER A 391 23.18 -14.95 16.71
C SER A 391 21.88 -14.15 16.83
N HIS A 392 20.90 -14.42 15.97
CA HIS A 392 19.68 -13.60 15.79
C HIS A 392 19.96 -12.11 15.51
N MET A 393 21.16 -11.78 15.02
CA MET A 393 21.57 -10.40 14.76
C MET A 393 20.93 -9.84 13.49
N GLN A 394 20.65 -8.53 13.51
CA GLN A 394 20.05 -7.83 12.38
C GLN A 394 21.09 -7.63 11.25
N PRO A 395 20.78 -8.03 9.99
CA PRO A 395 21.75 -7.96 8.88
C PRO A 395 22.35 -6.59 8.59
N HIS A 396 21.60 -5.50 8.77
CA HIS A 396 22.11 -4.15 8.49
C HIS A 396 23.30 -3.72 9.37
N LEU A 397 23.57 -4.43 10.48
CA LEU A 397 24.72 -4.21 11.36
C LEU A 397 26.02 -4.77 10.79
N PHE A 398 25.95 -5.58 9.74
CA PHE A 398 27.12 -6.15 9.08
C PHE A 398 27.46 -5.32 7.85
N HIS A 399 28.69 -4.81 7.80
CA HIS A 399 29.21 -4.03 6.67
C HIS A 399 29.98 -4.87 5.66
N ASN A 400 30.31 -6.12 6.04
CA ASN A 400 31.07 -7.04 5.22
C ASN A 400 30.25 -8.31 4.96
N ARG A 401 30.01 -8.57 3.67
CA ARG A 401 29.30 -9.75 3.18
C ARG A 401 29.90 -11.05 3.72
N SER A 402 31.23 -11.14 3.82
CA SER A 402 31.91 -12.36 4.28
C SER A 402 31.50 -12.71 5.72
N VAL A 403 31.44 -11.72 6.61
CA VAL A 403 31.06 -11.92 8.02
C VAL A 403 29.59 -12.36 8.13
N LEU A 404 28.72 -11.72 7.34
CA LEU A 404 27.30 -12.09 7.28
C LEU A 404 27.13 -13.52 6.74
N ALA A 405 27.90 -13.90 5.71
CA ALA A 405 27.92 -15.26 5.18
C ALA A 405 28.47 -16.28 6.19
N ASP A 406 29.49 -15.94 6.98
CA ASP A 406 30.04 -16.82 8.02
C ASP A 406 29.01 -17.09 9.12
N GLN A 407 28.28 -16.07 9.57
CA GLN A 407 27.15 -16.25 10.50
C GLN A 407 26.08 -17.19 9.90
N MET A 408 25.75 -17.04 8.61
CA MET A 408 24.81 -17.95 7.96
C MET A 408 25.33 -19.39 7.88
N ARG A 409 26.62 -19.59 7.63
CA ARG A 409 27.25 -20.92 7.56
C ARG A 409 27.20 -21.64 8.91
N LEU A 410 27.40 -20.93 10.02
CA LEU A 410 27.25 -21.52 11.36
C LEU A 410 25.84 -22.08 11.58
N ASN A 411 24.80 -21.30 11.24
CA ASN A 411 23.42 -21.77 11.38
C ASN A 411 23.10 -22.92 10.42
N LYS A 412 23.69 -22.91 9.21
CA LYS A 412 23.55 -24.01 8.24
C LYS A 412 24.21 -25.29 8.73
N GLN A 413 25.40 -25.17 9.32
CA GLN A 413 26.13 -26.31 9.88
C GLN A 413 25.32 -26.96 11.01
N PHE A 414 24.79 -26.16 11.94
CA PHE A 414 23.87 -26.66 12.97
C PHE A 414 22.68 -27.41 12.37
N ALA A 415 22.05 -26.86 11.33
CA ALA A 415 20.92 -27.50 10.67
C ALA A 415 21.30 -28.87 10.08
N LEU A 416 22.47 -28.98 9.45
CA LEU A 416 22.98 -30.24 8.90
C LEU A 416 23.27 -31.27 10.00
N GLU A 417 23.90 -30.86 11.10
CA GLU A 417 24.22 -31.71 12.25
C GLU A 417 22.96 -32.29 12.92
N HIS A 418 21.90 -31.49 13.00
CA HIS A 418 20.62 -31.89 13.60
C HIS A 418 19.62 -32.44 12.58
N GLY A 419 20.00 -32.53 11.30
CA GLY A 419 19.17 -33.05 10.22
C GLY A 419 17.92 -32.22 9.91
N ILE A 420 17.96 -30.91 10.15
CA ILE A 420 16.95 -29.93 9.74
C ILE A 420 17.07 -29.72 8.21
N PRO A 421 15.96 -29.73 7.44
CA PRO A 421 15.99 -29.43 6.01
C PRO A 421 16.60 -28.06 5.70
N THR A 422 17.50 -27.98 4.73
CA THR A 422 18.24 -26.74 4.38
C THR A 422 17.98 -26.23 2.96
N ASP A 423 17.13 -26.91 2.21
CA ASP A 423 16.88 -26.73 0.77
C ASP A 423 15.47 -26.20 0.46
N LEU A 424 14.74 -25.70 1.46
CA LEU A 424 13.39 -25.15 1.30
C LEU A 424 13.35 -23.77 0.60
N GLY A 425 14.50 -23.15 0.35
CA GLY A 425 14.63 -21.93 -0.45
C GLY A 425 14.02 -20.67 0.18
N TYR A 426 13.72 -20.69 1.48
CA TYR A 426 13.08 -19.60 2.23
C TYR A 426 13.88 -19.21 3.47
N ALA A 427 13.99 -17.91 3.74
CA ALA A 427 14.62 -17.36 4.93
C ALA A 427 13.95 -16.06 5.35
N VAL A 428 14.05 -15.70 6.64
CA VAL A 428 13.55 -14.43 7.17
C VAL A 428 14.65 -13.82 8.04
N ALA A 429 14.98 -12.56 7.78
CA ALA A 429 15.96 -11.85 8.60
C ALA A 429 15.34 -11.41 9.93
N PRO A 430 16.07 -11.47 11.06
CA PRO A 430 15.62 -10.89 12.32
C PRO A 430 15.20 -9.42 12.16
N HIS A 431 14.05 -9.07 12.73
CA HIS A 431 13.40 -7.75 12.59
C HIS A 431 13.13 -7.31 11.15
N HIS A 432 13.15 -8.24 10.18
CA HIS A 432 13.07 -7.97 8.74
C HIS A 432 14.14 -6.99 8.21
N SER A 433 15.19 -6.77 9.00
CA SER A 433 16.25 -5.84 8.70
C SER A 433 17.02 -6.28 7.45
N GLY A 434 17.26 -5.34 6.55
CA GLY A 434 17.94 -5.59 5.28
C GLY A 434 17.08 -6.25 4.21
N VAL A 435 15.90 -6.78 4.56
CA VAL A 435 14.91 -7.24 3.56
C VAL A 435 14.26 -6.03 2.91
N TYR A 436 13.81 -5.08 3.74
CA TYR A 436 13.41 -3.75 3.33
C TYR A 436 13.58 -2.77 4.51
N PRO A 437 14.28 -1.63 4.37
CA PRO A 437 15.07 -1.21 3.21
C PRO A 437 16.14 -2.23 2.82
N ILE A 438 16.47 -2.29 1.53
CA ILE A 438 17.38 -3.31 1.00
C ILE A 438 18.79 -3.15 1.60
N HIS A 439 19.36 -4.27 2.02
CA HIS A 439 20.78 -4.42 2.28
C HIS A 439 21.35 -5.46 1.31
N THR A 440 22.00 -5.01 0.23
CA THR A 440 22.41 -5.88 -0.90
C THR A 440 23.20 -7.11 -0.45
N GLN A 441 24.09 -6.97 0.54
CA GLN A 441 24.93 -8.05 1.04
C GLN A 441 24.11 -9.21 1.62
N LEU A 442 22.94 -8.93 2.22
CA LEU A 442 22.02 -9.95 2.72
C LEU A 442 21.52 -10.85 1.57
N TYR A 443 21.06 -10.24 0.48
CA TYR A 443 20.54 -10.97 -0.68
C TYR A 443 21.63 -11.82 -1.35
N GLU A 444 22.85 -11.30 -1.46
CA GLU A 444 23.99 -12.05 -2.01
C GLU A 444 24.41 -13.22 -1.12
N ALA A 445 24.49 -13.01 0.20
CA ALA A 445 24.82 -14.06 1.15
C ALA A 445 23.74 -15.15 1.19
N TRP A 446 22.47 -14.76 1.21
CA TRP A 446 21.34 -15.69 1.14
C TRP A 446 21.40 -16.61 -0.08
N LYS A 447 21.67 -16.08 -1.27
CA LYS A 447 21.88 -16.90 -2.46
C LYS A 447 23.07 -17.83 -2.32
N SER A 448 24.22 -17.28 -1.91
CA SER A 448 25.48 -18.03 -1.93
C SER A 448 25.61 -19.09 -0.83
N VAL A 449 25.00 -18.89 0.35
CA VAL A 449 25.09 -19.81 1.48
C VAL A 449 23.91 -20.77 1.53
N TRP A 450 22.70 -20.26 1.32
CA TRP A 450 21.46 -21.02 1.54
C TRP A 450 20.67 -21.31 0.25
N GLY A 451 21.02 -20.69 -0.89
CA GLY A 451 20.24 -20.84 -2.11
C GLY A 451 18.82 -20.26 -2.00
N ILE A 452 18.64 -19.21 -1.19
CA ILE A 452 17.32 -18.62 -0.94
C ILE A 452 16.73 -18.03 -2.22
N GLN A 453 15.47 -18.34 -2.45
CA GLN A 453 14.64 -17.86 -3.56
C GLN A 453 13.50 -16.99 -3.06
N VAL A 454 13.08 -17.16 -1.80
CA VAL A 454 11.95 -16.46 -1.20
C VAL A 454 12.32 -15.90 0.17
N THR A 455 11.79 -14.74 0.51
CA THR A 455 11.75 -14.21 1.87
C THR A 455 10.41 -13.52 2.11
N SER A 456 10.17 -13.01 3.31
CA SER A 456 9.00 -12.20 3.61
C SER A 456 9.33 -11.04 4.53
N THR A 457 8.54 -9.98 4.44
CA THR A 457 8.68 -8.79 5.28
C THR A 457 7.34 -8.13 5.55
N GLU A 458 7.19 -7.56 6.73
CA GLU A 458 6.07 -6.65 7.06
C GLU A 458 6.39 -5.18 6.72
N GLU A 459 7.62 -4.86 6.32
CA GLU A 459 8.13 -3.49 6.20
C GLU A 459 7.78 -2.79 4.88
N TYR A 460 7.45 -3.56 3.83
CA TYR A 460 7.30 -3.03 2.47
C TYR A 460 5.84 -2.88 2.01
N PRO A 461 5.46 -1.74 1.40
CA PRO A 461 6.26 -0.51 1.27
C PRO A 461 6.34 0.28 2.58
N HIS A 462 5.41 0.01 3.50
CA HIS A 462 5.37 0.56 4.86
C HIS A 462 4.82 -0.49 5.82
N LEU A 463 5.23 -0.42 7.10
CA LEU A 463 4.73 -1.30 8.16
C LEU A 463 3.22 -1.17 8.37
N ARG A 464 2.71 0.06 8.32
CA ARG A 464 1.31 0.41 8.56
C ARG A 464 0.77 1.33 7.47
N PRO A 465 -0.53 1.23 7.16
CA PRO A 465 -1.44 0.14 7.54
C PRO A 465 -1.09 -1.18 6.83
N ALA A 466 -1.38 -2.33 7.46
CA ALA A 466 -1.02 -3.65 6.92
C ALA A 466 -1.60 -3.94 5.52
N ARG A 467 -2.78 -3.38 5.22
CA ARG A 467 -3.42 -3.47 3.89
C ARG A 467 -2.60 -2.89 2.74
N TYR A 468 -1.61 -2.04 3.01
CA TYR A 468 -0.69 -1.50 2.00
C TYR A 468 0.51 -2.39 1.72
N ARG A 469 0.75 -3.45 2.50
CA ARG A 469 1.87 -4.36 2.29
C ARG A 469 1.76 -5.05 0.92
N ARG A 470 2.88 -5.18 0.22
CA ARG A 470 2.94 -5.76 -1.15
C ARG A 470 4.11 -6.74 -1.27
N GLY A 471 4.08 -7.57 -2.29
CA GLY A 471 5.27 -8.34 -2.69
C GLY A 471 6.18 -7.51 -3.58
N PHE A 472 7.42 -7.96 -3.75
CA PHE A 472 8.32 -7.50 -4.81
C PHE A 472 9.40 -8.53 -5.14
N ILE A 473 10.07 -8.39 -6.27
CA ILE A 473 11.23 -9.21 -6.62
C ILE A 473 12.46 -8.31 -6.69
N HIS A 474 13.48 -8.65 -5.90
CA HIS A 474 14.78 -7.97 -5.95
C HIS A 474 15.91 -8.97 -6.03
N ASN A 475 16.86 -8.72 -6.94
CA ASN A 475 17.99 -9.61 -7.20
C ASN A 475 17.52 -11.08 -7.34
N GLY A 476 16.44 -11.36 -8.06
CA GLY A 476 15.91 -12.73 -8.23
C GLY A 476 15.34 -13.42 -6.99
N ILE A 477 15.29 -12.76 -5.83
CA ILE A 477 14.59 -13.26 -4.63
C ILE A 477 13.19 -12.64 -4.60
N MET A 478 12.19 -13.50 -4.44
CA MET A 478 10.78 -13.16 -4.27
C MET A 478 10.51 -12.77 -2.81
N VAL A 479 10.03 -11.55 -2.58
CA VAL A 479 9.70 -11.04 -1.25
C VAL A 479 8.19 -11.00 -1.09
N LEU A 480 7.67 -11.72 -0.08
CA LEU A 480 6.24 -11.80 0.20
C LEU A 480 5.80 -10.83 1.32
N PRO A 481 4.56 -10.30 1.25
CA PRO A 481 4.01 -9.43 2.28
C PRO A 481 3.59 -10.23 3.53
N ARG A 482 4.38 -10.13 4.60
CA ARG A 482 4.13 -10.77 5.88
C ARG A 482 3.05 -10.01 6.67
N GLN A 483 2.17 -10.74 7.34
CA GLN A 483 1.06 -10.24 8.14
C GLN A 483 1.27 -10.54 9.63
N THR A 484 0.67 -9.72 10.49
CA THR A 484 0.60 -9.95 11.93
C THR A 484 -0.73 -10.61 12.29
N CYS A 485 -0.75 -11.46 13.32
CA CYS A 485 -2.00 -12.10 13.79
C CYS A 485 -2.44 -11.62 15.19
N GLY A 486 -1.94 -10.47 15.65
CA GLY A 486 -2.17 -9.96 17.00
C GLY A 486 -1.31 -10.61 18.09
N LEU A 487 -0.56 -11.67 17.75
CA LEU A 487 0.39 -12.32 18.64
C LEU A 487 1.80 -11.75 18.43
N PHE A 488 2.43 -11.31 19.51
CA PHE A 488 3.80 -10.80 19.56
C PHE A 488 4.62 -11.63 20.56
N THR A 489 5.92 -11.41 20.63
CA THR A 489 6.83 -12.18 21.50
C THR A 489 6.39 -12.20 22.99
N HIS A 490 5.71 -11.15 23.46
CA HIS A 490 5.24 -11.00 24.84
C HIS A 490 3.78 -11.41 25.07
N THR A 491 3.01 -11.72 24.02
CA THR A 491 1.63 -12.19 24.17
C THR A 491 1.64 -13.69 24.45
N ILE A 492 1.80 -14.05 25.71
CA ILE A 492 2.02 -15.45 26.14
C ILE A 492 0.81 -15.98 26.90
N PHE A 493 0.20 -15.15 27.74
CA PHE A 493 -0.93 -15.53 28.58
C PHE A 493 -2.22 -14.87 28.10
N TYR A 494 -3.32 -15.64 28.11
CA TYR A 494 -4.61 -15.20 27.57
C TYR A 494 -5.20 -14.02 28.36
N ASN A 495 -5.15 -14.11 29.68
CA ASN A 495 -5.62 -13.07 30.60
C ASN A 495 -4.76 -11.79 30.59
N GLU A 496 -3.53 -11.86 30.08
CA GLU A 496 -2.60 -10.73 29.93
C GLU A 496 -2.57 -10.15 28.51
N TYR A 497 -3.46 -10.62 27.61
CA TYR A 497 -3.50 -10.12 26.24
C TYR A 497 -3.79 -8.60 26.22
N PRO A 498 -3.04 -7.79 25.44
CA PRO A 498 -3.24 -6.35 25.37
C PRO A 498 -4.68 -5.98 25.00
N GLY A 499 -5.34 -5.16 25.84
CA GLY A 499 -6.75 -4.82 25.68
C GLY A 499 -7.74 -5.81 26.32
N GLY A 500 -7.23 -6.86 26.96
CA GLY A 500 -8.00 -7.90 27.65
C GLY A 500 -8.17 -9.17 26.82
N SER A 501 -8.47 -10.28 27.49
CA SER A 501 -8.57 -11.62 26.90
C SER A 501 -9.54 -11.69 25.70
N ARG A 502 -10.66 -10.97 25.77
CA ARG A 502 -11.68 -10.90 24.70
C ARG A 502 -11.24 -10.19 23.42
N GLU A 503 -10.16 -9.41 23.45
CA GLU A 503 -9.70 -8.67 22.26
C GLU A 503 -9.10 -9.62 21.22
N LEU A 504 -8.40 -10.67 21.66
CA LEU A 504 -7.92 -11.73 20.78
C LEU A 504 -9.11 -12.44 20.09
N ASP A 505 -10.12 -12.81 20.87
CA ASP A 505 -11.35 -13.43 20.36
C ASP A 505 -12.07 -12.54 19.36
N ARG A 506 -12.14 -11.23 19.62
CA ARG A 506 -12.74 -10.25 18.71
C ARG A 506 -11.99 -10.17 17.40
N SER A 507 -10.65 -10.19 17.44
CA SER A 507 -9.81 -10.22 16.24
C SER A 507 -10.06 -11.47 15.39
N ILE A 508 -10.17 -12.64 16.04
CA ILE A 508 -10.41 -13.93 15.39
C ILE A 508 -11.85 -14.02 14.82
N ARG A 509 -12.86 -13.60 15.58
CA ARG A 509 -14.28 -13.78 15.27
C ARG A 509 -14.85 -12.54 14.58
N GLY A 510 -14.51 -12.37 13.30
CA GLY A 510 -15.02 -11.28 12.46
C GLY A 510 -14.20 -9.98 12.53
N GLY A 511 -13.16 -9.92 13.37
CA GLY A 511 -12.26 -8.79 13.50
C GLY A 511 -11.12 -8.78 12.47
N GLU A 512 -10.01 -8.15 12.86
CA GLU A 512 -8.87 -7.87 11.96
C GLU A 512 -8.25 -9.13 11.36
N LEU A 513 -8.02 -10.18 12.17
CA LEU A 513 -7.42 -11.41 11.69
C LEU A 513 -8.33 -12.15 10.69
N PHE A 514 -9.64 -12.20 10.98
CA PHE A 514 -10.63 -12.74 10.04
C PHE A 514 -10.63 -11.96 8.72
N LEU A 515 -10.70 -10.63 8.79
CA LEU A 515 -10.73 -9.76 7.61
C LEU A 515 -9.43 -9.86 6.79
N THR A 516 -8.30 -10.08 7.45
CA THR A 516 -7.01 -10.28 6.77
C THR A 516 -7.07 -11.48 5.84
N VAL A 517 -7.58 -12.63 6.31
CA VAL A 517 -7.74 -13.81 5.45
C VAL A 517 -8.88 -13.61 4.45
N LEU A 518 -9.96 -12.92 4.83
CA LEU A 518 -11.08 -12.66 3.93
C LEU A 518 -10.66 -11.88 2.69
N LEU A 519 -9.86 -10.82 2.88
CA LEU A 519 -9.54 -9.81 1.86
C LEU A 519 -8.18 -10.02 1.18
N ASN A 520 -7.34 -10.93 1.66
CA ASN A 520 -6.06 -11.27 1.02
C ASN A 520 -6.07 -12.73 0.53
N PRO A 521 -5.90 -12.98 -0.78
CA PRO A 521 -5.79 -14.34 -1.34
C PRO A 521 -4.67 -15.17 -0.72
N ILE A 522 -3.58 -14.53 -0.29
CA ILE A 522 -2.42 -15.15 0.32
C ILE A 522 -2.07 -14.38 1.61
N SER A 523 -1.99 -15.11 2.73
CA SER A 523 -1.63 -14.56 4.05
C SER A 523 -0.49 -15.36 4.66
N ILE A 524 0.64 -14.70 4.93
CA ILE A 524 1.79 -15.26 5.65
C ILE A 524 1.81 -14.64 7.02
N PHE A 525 1.49 -15.39 8.08
CA PHE A 525 1.42 -14.87 9.43
C PHE A 525 2.71 -15.11 10.20
N MET A 526 3.16 -14.06 10.88
CA MET A 526 4.26 -14.10 11.85
C MET A 526 3.73 -14.46 13.24
N THR A 527 4.37 -15.43 13.86
CA THR A 527 4.27 -15.76 15.29
C THR A 527 5.65 -16.07 15.84
N HIS A 528 5.77 -16.29 17.15
CA HIS A 528 7.04 -16.62 17.80
C HIS A 528 6.89 -17.89 18.63
N LEU A 529 8.00 -18.59 18.89
CA LEU A 529 8.06 -19.78 19.76
C LEU A 529 7.27 -19.61 21.06
N SER A 530 7.37 -18.43 21.69
CA SER A 530 6.71 -18.14 22.97
C SER A 530 5.19 -18.15 22.90
N ASN A 531 4.59 -18.00 21.72
CA ASN A 531 3.15 -18.08 21.53
C ASN A 531 2.63 -19.53 21.54
N TYR A 532 3.52 -20.51 21.52
CA TYR A 532 3.20 -21.94 21.49
C TYR A 532 3.58 -22.67 22.77
N GLY A 533 4.36 -22.05 23.65
CA GLY A 533 4.51 -22.46 25.05
C GLY A 533 3.40 -21.88 25.93
N ASN A 534 3.42 -22.21 27.22
CA ASN A 534 2.50 -21.69 28.23
C ASN A 534 1.01 -21.88 27.86
N ASP A 535 0.25 -20.81 27.62
CA ASP A 535 -1.18 -20.89 27.25
C ASP A 535 -1.39 -21.29 25.77
N ARG A 536 -0.32 -21.36 24.96
CA ARG A 536 -0.38 -21.82 23.56
C ARG A 536 -1.33 -21.01 22.68
N LEU A 537 -1.33 -19.68 22.86
CA LEU A 537 -2.21 -18.75 22.14
C LEU A 537 -2.13 -18.89 20.61
N GLY A 538 -0.96 -19.23 20.06
CA GLY A 538 -0.78 -19.49 18.64
C GLY A 538 -1.67 -20.64 18.14
N LEU A 539 -1.72 -21.75 18.86
CA LEU A 539 -2.57 -22.90 18.53
C LEU A 539 -4.05 -22.52 18.57
N TYR A 540 -4.48 -21.89 19.67
CA TYR A 540 -5.85 -21.43 19.85
C TYR A 540 -6.30 -20.48 18.74
N THR A 541 -5.44 -19.52 18.40
CA THR A 541 -5.73 -18.46 17.42
C THR A 541 -6.02 -19.04 16.05
N PHE A 542 -5.14 -19.91 15.53
CA PHE A 542 -5.32 -20.46 14.18
C PHE A 542 -6.39 -21.53 14.10
N GLU A 543 -6.55 -22.39 15.12
CA GLU A 543 -7.67 -23.35 15.15
C GLU A 543 -9.01 -22.60 15.16
N SER A 544 -9.16 -21.58 16.01
CA SER A 544 -10.38 -20.79 16.10
C SER A 544 -10.67 -20.00 14.83
N LEU A 545 -9.64 -19.41 14.22
CA LEU A 545 -9.76 -18.66 12.96
C LEU A 545 -10.24 -19.55 11.82
N VAL A 546 -9.57 -20.69 11.61
CA VAL A 546 -9.91 -21.63 10.52
C VAL A 546 -11.34 -22.13 10.64
N ARG A 547 -11.75 -22.52 11.86
CA ARG A 547 -13.12 -22.96 12.11
C ARG A 547 -14.14 -21.85 11.88
N PHE A 548 -13.86 -20.63 12.35
CA PHE A 548 -14.76 -19.49 12.13
C PHE A 548 -14.91 -19.17 10.64
N LEU A 549 -13.82 -19.18 9.86
CA LEU A 549 -13.85 -19.02 8.41
C LEU A 549 -14.72 -20.09 7.73
N GLN A 550 -14.59 -21.36 8.12
CA GLN A 550 -15.39 -22.45 7.55
C GLN A 550 -16.88 -22.39 7.91
N CYS A 551 -17.22 -21.88 9.10
CA CYS A 551 -18.62 -21.70 9.48
C CYS A 551 -19.31 -20.63 8.64
N TRP A 552 -18.61 -19.51 8.38
CA TRP A 552 -19.23 -18.29 7.87
C TRP A 552 -18.96 -17.99 6.40
N THR A 553 -17.98 -18.65 5.81
CA THR A 553 -17.57 -18.38 4.43
C THR A 553 -17.53 -19.65 3.59
N ARG A 554 -17.53 -19.47 2.28
CA ARG A 554 -17.27 -20.52 1.29
C ARG A 554 -15.80 -20.57 0.86
N LEU A 555 -14.90 -19.97 1.64
CA LEU A 555 -13.47 -19.97 1.36
C LEU A 555 -12.91 -21.39 1.38
N ARG A 556 -12.00 -21.66 0.44
CA ARG A 556 -11.23 -22.90 0.37
C ARG A 556 -9.82 -22.60 0.85
N LEU A 557 -9.58 -22.94 2.12
CA LEU A 557 -8.30 -22.71 2.75
C LEU A 557 -7.29 -23.77 2.30
N GLN A 558 -6.09 -23.34 1.95
CA GLN A 558 -4.98 -24.17 1.50
C GLN A 558 -3.68 -23.69 2.15
N THR A 559 -2.67 -24.53 2.17
CA THR A 559 -1.29 -24.11 2.44
C THR A 559 -0.39 -24.55 1.29
N LEU A 560 0.67 -23.79 1.05
CA LEU A 560 1.72 -24.15 0.09
C LEU A 560 3.08 -23.91 0.74
N PRO A 561 4.11 -24.70 0.39
CA PRO A 561 5.47 -24.41 0.79
C PRO A 561 5.89 -23.02 0.29
N PRO A 562 6.84 -22.34 0.96
CA PRO A 562 7.16 -20.94 0.67
C PRO A 562 7.50 -20.62 -0.81
N VAL A 563 8.23 -21.50 -1.50
CA VAL A 563 8.61 -21.28 -2.91
C VAL A 563 7.40 -21.34 -3.87
N PRO A 564 6.60 -22.43 -3.91
CA PRO A 564 5.33 -22.44 -4.64
C PRO A 564 4.36 -21.33 -4.23
N LEU A 565 4.30 -20.98 -2.94
CA LEU A 565 3.44 -19.90 -2.46
C LEU A 565 3.85 -18.55 -3.08
N ALA A 566 5.16 -18.30 -3.17
CA ALA A 566 5.66 -17.08 -3.79
C ALA A 566 5.40 -17.02 -5.29
N GLN A 567 5.57 -18.15 -5.98
CA GLN A 567 5.20 -18.27 -7.39
C GLN A 567 3.72 -17.95 -7.59
N LYS A 568 2.84 -18.52 -6.74
CA LYS A 568 1.41 -18.25 -6.77
C LYS A 568 1.10 -16.77 -6.50
N TYR A 569 1.81 -16.14 -5.57
CA TYR A 569 1.66 -14.71 -5.31
C TYR A 569 1.93 -13.85 -6.55
N PHE A 570 3.05 -14.07 -7.22
CA PHE A 570 3.42 -13.28 -8.41
C PHE A 570 2.74 -13.75 -9.71
N GLU A 571 1.99 -14.85 -9.67
CA GLU A 571 0.98 -15.22 -10.68
C GLU A 571 -0.29 -14.38 -10.49
N LEU A 572 -0.77 -14.24 -9.26
CA LEU A 572 -1.96 -13.43 -8.92
C LEU A 572 -1.70 -11.92 -9.05
N PHE A 573 -0.49 -11.47 -8.74
CA PHE A 573 -0.13 -10.04 -8.70
C PHE A 573 1.12 -9.73 -9.55
N PRO A 574 1.06 -9.89 -10.89
CA PRO A 574 2.23 -9.69 -11.78
C PRO A 574 2.79 -8.27 -11.74
N GLN A 575 1.94 -7.25 -11.51
CA GLN A 575 2.33 -5.85 -11.38
C GLN A 575 3.20 -5.59 -10.14
N GLU A 576 3.11 -6.44 -9.12
CA GLU A 576 3.85 -6.28 -7.86
C GLU A 576 5.27 -6.85 -7.96
N ARG A 577 5.66 -7.46 -9.09
CA ARG A 577 7.04 -7.95 -9.28
C ARG A 577 8.06 -6.83 -9.22
N SER A 578 7.73 -5.66 -9.79
CA SER A 578 8.61 -4.49 -9.74
C SER A 578 8.47 -3.82 -8.37
N PRO A 579 9.56 -3.62 -7.62
CA PRO A 579 9.52 -2.85 -6.38
C PRO A 579 9.14 -1.40 -6.65
N LEU A 580 8.68 -0.69 -5.63
CA LEU A 580 8.52 0.76 -5.57
C LEU A 580 9.37 1.27 -4.40
N TRP A 581 10.58 1.72 -4.71
CA TRP A 581 11.55 2.19 -3.72
C TRP A 581 11.05 3.46 -3.03
N GLN A 582 10.68 3.33 -1.75
CA GLN A 582 10.35 4.48 -0.89
C GLN A 582 11.62 5.09 -0.31
N ASN A 583 11.52 6.33 0.15
CA ASN A 583 12.58 6.98 0.92
C ASN A 583 12.69 6.35 2.34
N PRO A 584 13.79 5.65 2.67
CA PRO A 584 13.96 5.06 4.01
C PRO A 584 13.96 6.08 5.15
N CYS A 585 14.18 7.36 4.85
CA CYS A 585 14.29 8.43 5.83
C CYS A 585 12.95 9.05 6.23
N ASP A 586 11.88 8.79 5.48
CA ASP A 586 10.55 9.29 5.79
C ASP A 586 9.81 8.38 6.80
N ASP A 587 10.35 7.19 7.07
CA ASP A 587 9.88 6.26 8.09
C ASP A 587 10.98 6.03 9.15
N LYS A 588 10.65 6.29 10.42
CA LYS A 588 11.60 6.16 11.54
C LYS A 588 12.14 4.73 11.66
N ARG A 589 11.28 3.71 11.53
CA ARG A 589 11.67 2.31 11.67
C ARG A 589 12.58 1.90 10.52
N HIS A 590 12.27 2.31 9.28
CA HIS A 590 13.13 2.05 8.12
C HIS A 590 14.52 2.68 8.29
N LYS A 591 14.58 3.91 8.81
CA LYS A 591 15.85 4.58 9.14
C LYS A 591 16.65 3.83 10.22
N ASP A 592 15.98 3.35 11.26
CA ASP A 592 16.62 2.64 12.39
C ASP A 592 17.21 1.28 11.97
N ILE A 593 16.64 0.61 10.95
CA ILE A 593 17.13 -0.68 10.43
C ILE A 593 17.92 -0.56 9.11
N TRP A 594 18.32 0.66 8.73
CA TRP A 594 19.16 0.94 7.57
C TRP A 594 20.64 0.93 7.94
N SER A 595 21.54 0.59 7.00
CA SER A 595 22.98 0.60 7.28
C SER A 595 23.44 2.01 7.67
N LYS A 596 24.27 2.11 8.73
CA LYS A 596 24.84 3.37 9.22
C LYS A 596 25.77 4.07 8.22
N GLU A 597 26.26 3.35 7.21
CA GLU A 597 27.06 3.93 6.11
C GLU A 597 26.21 4.72 5.10
N LYS A 598 24.89 4.58 5.19
CA LYS A 598 23.92 5.25 4.33
C LYS A 598 23.31 6.43 5.07
N THR A 599 23.14 7.54 4.36
CA THR A 599 22.51 8.75 4.90
C THR A 599 21.52 9.32 3.89
N CYS A 600 20.49 9.98 4.42
CA CYS A 600 19.49 10.72 3.67
C CYS A 600 20.13 11.82 2.81
N ASP A 601 21.24 12.39 3.29
CA ASP A 601 21.93 13.50 2.64
C ASP A 601 22.67 13.09 1.36
N ARG A 602 22.78 11.78 1.08
CA ARG A 602 23.31 11.24 -0.18
C ARG A 602 22.27 11.20 -1.30
N LEU A 603 20.98 11.37 -1.00
CA LEU A 603 19.94 11.37 -2.02
C LEU A 603 19.86 12.77 -2.68
N PRO A 604 19.61 12.84 -4.00
CA PRO A 604 19.58 14.13 -4.69
C PRO A 604 18.37 14.98 -4.24
N LYS A 605 18.62 16.27 -4.05
CA LYS A 605 17.63 17.28 -3.68
C LYS A 605 16.81 17.76 -4.87
N PHE A 606 17.27 17.53 -6.10
CA PHE A 606 16.54 17.87 -7.31
C PHE A 606 16.95 17.00 -8.50
N LEU A 607 16.07 16.95 -9.50
CA LEU A 607 16.26 16.19 -10.74
C LEU A 607 16.12 17.11 -11.96
N ILE A 608 17.00 16.96 -12.95
CA ILE A 608 16.84 17.58 -14.27
C ILE A 608 16.33 16.50 -15.24
N VAL A 609 15.07 16.61 -15.64
CA VAL A 609 14.34 15.45 -16.19
C VAL A 609 14.26 15.42 -17.72
N GLY A 610 14.65 16.50 -18.41
CA GLY A 610 14.52 16.59 -19.87
C GLY A 610 13.54 17.67 -20.31
N PRO A 611 12.92 17.51 -21.50
CA PRO A 611 13.15 16.42 -22.45
C PRO A 611 14.56 16.42 -23.07
N GLN A 612 14.87 15.37 -23.84
CA GLN A 612 16.09 15.34 -24.65
C GLN A 612 16.14 16.51 -25.64
N LYS A 613 17.36 17.01 -25.88
CA LYS A 613 17.69 18.05 -26.88
C LYS A 613 17.25 19.48 -26.57
N THR A 614 16.85 19.78 -25.34
CA THR A 614 16.42 21.13 -24.93
C THR A 614 17.45 21.91 -24.10
N GLY A 615 18.67 21.39 -23.93
CA GLY A 615 19.75 22.10 -23.20
C GLY A 615 20.02 21.59 -21.79
N THR A 616 19.45 20.47 -21.38
CA THR A 616 19.68 19.88 -20.04
C THR A 616 21.15 19.59 -19.70
N THR A 617 21.99 19.22 -20.67
CA THR A 617 23.45 19.07 -20.43
C THR A 617 24.12 20.42 -20.15
N ALA A 618 23.63 21.53 -20.73
CA ALA A 618 24.16 22.86 -20.44
C ALA A 618 23.83 23.28 -19.00
N ILE A 619 22.59 23.07 -18.55
CA ILE A 619 22.22 23.32 -17.14
C ILE A 619 23.05 22.45 -16.20
N HIS A 620 23.20 21.15 -16.48
CA HIS A 620 24.06 20.27 -15.69
C HIS A 620 25.47 20.86 -15.58
N PHE A 621 26.08 21.24 -16.70
CA PHE A 621 27.42 21.82 -16.72
C PHE A 621 27.51 23.13 -15.93
N PHE A 622 26.54 24.04 -16.09
CA PHE A 622 26.53 25.31 -15.37
C PHE A 622 26.33 25.12 -13.87
N LEU A 623 25.43 24.24 -13.44
CA LEU A 623 25.24 23.92 -12.02
C LEU A 623 26.48 23.31 -11.39
N SER A 624 27.22 22.46 -12.11
CA SER A 624 28.49 21.89 -11.64
C SER A 624 29.60 22.94 -11.46
N LEU A 625 29.42 24.19 -11.92
CA LEU A 625 30.33 25.30 -11.61
C LEU A 625 30.06 25.90 -10.23
N HIS A 626 28.92 25.60 -9.60
CA HIS A 626 28.53 26.15 -8.32
C HIS A 626 29.21 25.38 -7.17
N PRO A 627 29.91 26.05 -6.23
CA PRO A 627 30.69 25.38 -5.18
C PRO A 627 29.86 24.57 -4.16
N ALA A 628 28.54 24.80 -4.12
CA ALA A 628 27.59 24.13 -3.21
C ALA A 628 26.69 23.10 -3.92
N VAL A 629 26.91 22.86 -5.22
CA VAL A 629 26.08 21.95 -6.02
C VAL A 629 26.98 20.88 -6.61
N THR A 630 26.67 19.62 -6.32
CA THR A 630 27.47 18.48 -6.75
C THR A 630 26.60 17.54 -7.56
N SER A 631 27.01 17.26 -8.81
CA SER A 631 26.34 16.28 -9.65
C SER A 631 26.70 14.86 -9.21
N SER A 632 25.90 13.89 -9.65
CA SER A 632 26.29 12.49 -9.60
C SER A 632 27.60 12.19 -10.33
N PHE A 633 28.28 11.13 -9.91
CA PHE A 633 29.36 10.51 -10.66
C PHE A 633 28.85 10.00 -12.02
N PRO A 634 29.70 9.99 -13.06
CA PRO A 634 29.27 9.56 -14.38
C PRO A 634 28.99 8.05 -14.43
N SER A 635 27.90 7.69 -15.11
CA SER A 635 27.63 6.33 -15.54
C SER A 635 28.65 5.85 -16.57
N PRO A 636 29.20 4.63 -16.45
CA PRO A 636 30.13 4.07 -17.44
C PRO A 636 29.54 3.97 -18.86
N SER A 637 28.22 3.78 -18.98
CA SER A 637 27.55 3.58 -20.27
C SER A 637 26.78 4.81 -20.77
N THR A 638 26.36 5.69 -19.86
CA THR A 638 25.44 6.81 -20.17
C THR A 638 25.95 8.16 -19.68
N PHE A 639 27.22 8.22 -19.26
CA PHE A 639 27.93 9.46 -18.88
C PHE A 639 27.17 10.24 -17.81
N GLU A 640 26.76 11.49 -18.08
CA GLU A 640 26.09 12.32 -17.08
C GLU A 640 24.69 11.81 -16.67
N GLU A 641 24.11 10.84 -17.39
CA GLU A 641 22.77 10.32 -17.11
C GLU A 641 22.83 8.98 -16.39
N ILE A 642 22.35 8.91 -15.14
CA ILE A 642 22.25 7.64 -14.40
C ILE A 642 21.11 6.78 -14.96
N GLN A 643 20.01 7.42 -15.36
CA GLN A 643 18.79 6.78 -15.85
C GLN A 643 18.20 5.75 -14.86
N PHE A 644 18.39 5.96 -13.55
CA PHE A 644 17.95 5.05 -12.49
C PHE A 644 16.44 4.82 -12.47
N PHE A 645 15.61 5.86 -12.57
CA PHE A 645 14.16 5.71 -12.47
C PHE A 645 13.53 5.02 -13.70
N ASN A 646 14.29 4.89 -14.78
CA ASN A 646 13.93 4.09 -15.95
C ASN A 646 14.42 2.64 -15.82
N SER A 647 13.75 1.73 -16.52
CA SER A 647 14.24 0.36 -16.65
C SER A 647 15.40 0.31 -17.66
N PRO A 648 16.43 -0.53 -17.44
CA PRO A 648 16.52 -1.58 -16.42
C PRO A 648 17.19 -1.16 -15.10
N ASN A 649 17.83 0.02 -15.03
CA ASN A 649 18.65 0.42 -13.88
C ASN A 649 17.86 0.46 -12.56
N TYR A 650 16.57 0.76 -12.60
CA TYR A 650 15.69 0.79 -11.43
C TYR A 650 15.72 -0.51 -10.60
N HIS A 651 15.86 -1.66 -11.25
CA HIS A 651 15.85 -2.97 -10.59
C HIS A 651 17.16 -3.30 -9.85
N LYS A 652 18.22 -2.51 -10.07
CA LYS A 652 19.49 -2.65 -9.33
C LYS A 652 19.39 -2.17 -7.88
N GLY A 653 18.33 -1.42 -7.53
CA GLY A 653 18.02 -1.02 -6.16
C GLY A 653 18.64 0.30 -5.72
N ILE A 654 18.24 0.76 -4.54
CA ILE A 654 18.66 2.06 -3.96
C ILE A 654 20.17 2.09 -3.70
N ASP A 655 20.77 0.97 -3.28
CA ASP A 655 22.21 0.90 -2.99
C ASP A 655 23.04 1.24 -4.23
N TRP A 656 22.71 0.61 -5.37
CA TRP A 656 23.33 0.92 -6.66
C TRP A 656 23.14 2.38 -7.07
N TYR A 657 21.97 2.97 -6.79
CA TYR A 657 21.71 4.38 -7.09
C TYR A 657 22.53 5.33 -6.22
N MET A 658 22.64 5.03 -4.92
CA MET A 658 23.41 5.84 -3.97
C MET A 658 24.91 5.83 -4.26
N ASP A 659 25.44 4.78 -4.88
CA ASP A 659 26.85 4.70 -5.28
C ASP A 659 27.25 5.76 -6.31
N PHE A 660 26.29 6.38 -7.01
CA PHE A 660 26.54 7.52 -7.88
C PHE A 660 26.71 8.85 -7.16
N PHE A 661 26.54 8.90 -5.84
CA PHE A 661 26.58 10.14 -5.09
C PHE A 661 27.68 10.09 -4.03
N PRO A 662 28.49 11.16 -3.89
CA PRO A 662 29.50 11.22 -2.83
C PRO A 662 28.84 11.17 -1.46
N VAL A 663 29.56 10.66 -0.46
CA VAL A 663 29.19 10.84 0.94
C VAL A 663 29.43 12.31 1.29
N PRO A 664 28.42 13.08 1.72
CA PRO A 664 28.63 14.48 2.10
C PRO A 664 29.63 14.57 3.25
N SER A 665 30.68 15.37 3.08
CA SER A 665 31.65 15.63 4.16
C SER A 665 31.06 16.53 5.25
N ASN A 666 30.13 17.42 4.88
CA ASN A 666 29.34 18.27 5.77
C ASN A 666 27.86 18.20 5.35
N ALA A 667 26.96 17.87 6.29
CA ALA A 667 25.54 17.68 6.00
C ALA A 667 24.79 18.96 5.57
N SER A 668 25.34 20.15 5.82
CA SER A 668 24.57 21.41 5.71
C SER A 668 24.61 22.10 4.35
N THR A 669 25.58 21.84 3.46
CA THR A 669 25.81 22.73 2.30
C THR A 669 25.61 22.12 0.92
N ASP A 670 25.64 20.80 0.77
CA ASP A 670 25.72 20.23 -0.58
C ASP A 670 24.33 19.95 -1.16
N PHE A 671 24.07 20.52 -2.33
CA PHE A 671 22.94 20.18 -3.18
C PHE A 671 23.36 19.10 -4.15
N LEU A 672 23.06 17.85 -3.82
CA LEU A 672 23.23 16.72 -4.73
C LEU A 672 22.12 16.72 -5.78
N PHE A 673 22.46 16.44 -7.03
CA PHE A 673 21.47 16.29 -8.10
C PHE A 673 21.89 15.25 -9.13
N GLU A 674 20.90 14.71 -9.85
CA GLU A 674 21.14 13.98 -11.09
C GLU A 674 20.38 14.61 -12.26
N LYS A 675 20.83 14.28 -13.47
CA LYS A 675 20.18 14.67 -14.71
C LYS A 675 20.01 13.44 -15.57
N SER A 676 18.80 13.16 -16.02
CA SER A 676 18.54 12.14 -17.03
C SER A 676 17.41 12.64 -17.93
N ALA A 677 17.73 13.00 -19.19
CA ALA A 677 16.76 13.64 -20.07
C ALA A 677 15.66 12.68 -20.58
N THR A 678 15.82 11.38 -20.34
CA THR A 678 14.86 10.31 -20.64
C THR A 678 13.75 10.17 -19.59
N TYR A 679 13.77 10.99 -18.54
CA TYR A 679 12.76 10.95 -17.48
C TYR A 679 11.48 11.68 -17.87
N PHE A 680 11.59 12.77 -18.62
CA PHE A 680 10.49 13.70 -18.88
C PHE A 680 9.24 13.02 -19.44
N ASP A 681 9.40 12.21 -20.48
CA ASP A 681 8.32 11.56 -21.22
C ASP A 681 7.95 10.16 -20.71
N SER A 682 8.69 9.63 -19.73
CA SER A 682 8.45 8.31 -19.15
C SER A 682 7.19 8.28 -18.28
N GLU A 683 6.37 7.23 -18.44
CA GLU A 683 5.11 7.08 -17.70
C GLU A 683 5.31 6.66 -16.24
N VAL A 684 6.37 5.88 -15.96
CA VAL A 684 6.63 5.31 -14.63
C VAL A 684 7.54 6.17 -13.76
N VAL A 685 8.36 7.03 -14.38
CA VAL A 685 9.40 7.79 -13.67
C VAL A 685 8.81 8.76 -12.65
N PRO A 686 7.76 9.56 -12.92
CA PRO A 686 7.20 10.46 -11.92
C PRO A 686 6.81 9.75 -10.61
N ARG A 687 6.15 8.59 -10.73
CA ARG A 687 5.76 7.74 -9.59
C ARG A 687 6.97 7.21 -8.83
N ARG A 688 7.97 6.69 -9.54
CA ARG A 688 9.18 6.11 -8.93
C ARG A 688 10.04 7.19 -8.27
N GLY A 689 10.15 8.35 -8.92
CA GLY A 689 10.82 9.54 -8.42
C GLY A 689 10.18 10.03 -7.13
N ALA A 690 8.86 10.21 -7.11
CA ALA A 690 8.15 10.70 -5.93
C ALA A 690 8.19 9.71 -4.75
N ALA A 691 8.24 8.40 -5.00
CA ALA A 691 8.39 7.40 -3.95
C ALA A 691 9.74 7.52 -3.22
N LEU A 692 10.85 7.63 -3.97
CA LEU A 692 12.19 7.71 -3.37
C LEU A 692 12.57 9.14 -2.95
N LEU A 693 12.14 10.13 -3.72
CA LEU A 693 12.53 11.53 -3.62
C LEU A 693 11.30 12.45 -3.57
N PRO A 694 10.40 12.29 -2.56
CA PRO A 694 9.14 13.05 -2.51
C PRO A 694 9.37 14.56 -2.36
N ARG A 695 10.48 14.97 -1.75
CA ARG A 695 10.87 16.37 -1.53
C ARG A 695 11.76 16.96 -2.63
N ALA A 696 12.10 16.18 -3.66
CA ALA A 696 12.97 16.68 -4.72
C ALA A 696 12.28 17.73 -5.57
N LYS A 697 13.04 18.75 -5.97
CA LYS A 697 12.59 19.71 -6.99
C LYS A 697 12.84 19.14 -8.38
N ILE A 698 11.95 19.41 -9.33
CA ILE A 698 11.98 18.92 -10.70
C ILE A 698 12.24 20.11 -11.62
N ILE A 699 13.30 20.02 -12.42
CA ILE A 699 13.66 21.02 -13.41
C ILE A 699 13.51 20.41 -14.80
N THR A 700 12.74 21.06 -15.65
CA THR A 700 12.60 20.73 -17.07
C THR A 700 12.92 21.94 -17.93
N VAL A 701 13.40 21.70 -19.15
CA VAL A 701 13.74 22.76 -20.10
C VAL A 701 12.94 22.55 -21.36
N LEU A 702 12.12 23.52 -21.74
CA LEU A 702 11.27 23.43 -22.93
C LEU A 702 11.77 24.40 -23.99
N THR A 703 11.88 23.90 -25.22
CA THR A 703 12.12 24.68 -26.45
C THR A 703 10.95 24.42 -27.40
N ASN A 704 10.91 25.08 -28.57
CA ASN A 704 9.93 24.71 -29.60
C ASN A 704 9.99 23.19 -29.89
N PRO A 705 8.87 22.44 -29.78
CA PRO A 705 8.87 21.00 -29.96
C PRO A 705 9.29 20.57 -31.37
N ALA A 706 9.09 21.42 -32.39
CA ALA A 706 9.56 21.18 -33.75
C ALA A 706 11.09 21.20 -33.83
N ASP A 707 11.72 22.24 -33.26
CA ASP A 707 13.18 22.35 -33.23
C ASP A 707 13.82 21.26 -32.35
N ARG A 708 13.16 20.87 -31.25
CA ARG A 708 13.55 19.72 -30.43
C ARG A 708 13.53 18.43 -31.26
N ALA A 709 12.43 18.15 -31.95
CA ALA A 709 12.26 16.96 -32.78
C ALA A 709 13.34 16.88 -33.87
N TYR A 710 13.60 18.00 -34.55
CA TYR A 710 14.66 18.10 -35.55
C TYR A 710 16.06 17.87 -34.96
N SER A 711 16.39 18.54 -33.84
CA SER A 711 17.66 18.35 -33.15
C SER A 711 17.85 16.91 -32.66
N TRP A 712 16.75 16.23 -32.29
CA TRP A 712 16.76 14.82 -31.91
C TRP A 712 17.02 13.91 -33.10
N TYR A 713 16.35 14.12 -34.24
CA TYR A 713 16.62 13.38 -35.46
C TYR A 713 18.09 13.52 -35.91
N GLN A 714 18.63 14.74 -35.91
CA GLN A 714 20.03 14.99 -36.24
C GLN A 714 21.00 14.33 -35.24
N HIS A 715 20.60 14.25 -33.97
CA HIS A 715 21.33 13.48 -32.96
C HIS A 715 21.36 12.00 -33.29
N GLN A 716 20.23 11.40 -33.69
CA GLN A 716 20.15 9.99 -34.08
C GLN A 716 21.00 9.69 -35.32
N ARG A 717 20.94 10.53 -36.36
CA ARG A 717 21.82 10.40 -37.54
C ARG A 717 23.30 10.42 -37.17
N ALA A 718 23.70 11.36 -36.32
CA ALA A 718 25.09 11.48 -35.88
C ALA A 718 25.56 10.33 -34.97
N HIS A 719 24.64 9.53 -34.42
CA HIS A 719 24.93 8.28 -33.70
C HIS A 719 24.74 7.03 -34.57
N GLY A 720 24.53 7.19 -35.88
CA GLY A 720 24.45 6.08 -36.81
C GLY A 720 23.14 5.27 -36.75
N ASP A 721 22.03 5.86 -36.26
CA ASP A 721 20.73 5.17 -36.30
C ASP A 721 20.36 4.84 -37.76
N PRO A 722 20.21 3.55 -38.12
CA PRO A 722 20.09 3.14 -39.53
C PRO A 722 18.80 3.65 -40.17
N VAL A 723 17.72 3.81 -39.39
CA VAL A 723 16.46 4.35 -39.90
C VAL A 723 16.61 5.84 -40.13
N ALA A 724 17.19 6.58 -39.19
CA ALA A 724 17.40 8.01 -39.34
C ALA A 724 18.36 8.35 -40.50
N LEU A 725 19.29 7.47 -40.84
CA LEU A 725 20.19 7.62 -41.99
C LEU A 725 19.48 7.37 -43.33
N ASN A 726 18.59 6.39 -43.40
CA ASN A 726 17.89 5.96 -44.62
C ASN A 726 16.69 6.83 -45.01
N TYR A 727 16.10 7.56 -44.06
CA TYR A 727 14.94 8.42 -44.31
C TYR A 727 15.27 9.88 -44.01
N THR A 728 14.74 10.79 -44.84
CA THR A 728 14.77 12.23 -44.61
C THR A 728 13.95 12.61 -43.37
N PHE A 729 14.18 13.79 -42.80
CA PHE A 729 13.42 14.23 -41.63
C PHE A 729 11.91 14.29 -41.92
N TYR A 730 11.53 14.86 -43.07
CA TYR A 730 10.13 14.91 -43.49
C TYR A 730 9.49 13.52 -43.56
N GLN A 731 10.15 12.54 -44.17
CA GLN A 731 9.66 11.15 -44.22
C GLN A 731 9.49 10.50 -42.84
N VAL A 732 10.33 10.88 -41.86
CA VAL A 732 10.19 10.40 -40.48
C VAL A 732 8.94 11.01 -39.84
N ILE A 733 8.76 12.32 -39.91
CA ILE A 733 7.66 13.00 -39.22
C ILE A 733 6.30 12.78 -39.90
N SER A 734 6.29 12.56 -41.23
CA SER A 734 5.09 12.32 -42.03
C SER A 734 4.74 10.83 -42.19
N ALA A 735 5.43 9.93 -41.48
CA ALA A 735 5.21 8.49 -41.57
C ALA A 735 3.74 8.11 -41.26
N SER A 736 3.13 7.37 -42.18
CA SER A 736 1.72 6.94 -42.10
C SER A 736 1.57 5.53 -41.53
N SER A 737 0.33 5.08 -41.30
CA SER A 737 0.02 3.71 -40.84
C SER A 737 0.55 2.60 -41.78
N GLN A 738 0.71 2.91 -43.07
CA GLN A 738 1.23 1.99 -44.10
C GLN A 738 2.78 1.92 -44.12
N THR A 739 3.45 2.79 -43.37
CA THR A 739 4.92 2.90 -43.35
C THR A 739 5.55 1.81 -42.45
N PRO A 740 6.80 1.34 -42.74
CA PRO A 740 7.45 0.30 -41.94
C PRO A 740 7.46 0.59 -40.42
N LEU A 741 7.27 -0.45 -39.62
CA LEU A 741 7.24 -0.37 -38.15
C LEU A 741 8.46 0.35 -37.56
N ALA A 742 9.65 0.13 -38.13
CA ALA A 742 10.89 0.77 -37.68
C ALA A 742 10.86 2.30 -37.84
N LEU A 743 10.30 2.79 -38.96
CA LEU A 743 10.15 4.22 -39.23
C LEU A 743 9.08 4.85 -38.33
N ARG A 744 7.95 4.17 -38.12
CA ARG A 744 6.93 4.61 -37.15
C ARG A 744 7.45 4.63 -35.70
N SER A 745 8.29 3.68 -35.33
CA SER A 745 8.96 3.66 -34.02
C SER A 745 9.92 4.85 -33.86
N LEU A 746 10.69 5.19 -34.90
CA LEU A 746 11.55 6.38 -34.90
C LEU A 746 10.71 7.67 -34.81
N GLN A 747 9.64 7.79 -35.59
CA GLN A 747 8.69 8.91 -35.55
C GLN A 747 8.13 9.11 -34.14
N ASN A 748 7.64 8.04 -33.50
CA ASN A 748 7.12 8.12 -32.14
C ASN A 748 8.16 8.63 -31.14
N ARG A 749 9.40 8.09 -31.17
CA ARG A 749 10.49 8.58 -30.31
C ARG A 749 10.88 10.03 -30.59
N CYS A 750 10.70 10.49 -31.83
CA CYS A 750 10.95 11.86 -32.24
C CYS A 750 9.85 12.81 -31.73
N LEU A 751 8.58 12.51 -32.02
CA LEU A 751 7.45 13.41 -31.83
C LEU A 751 6.83 13.34 -30.43
N VAL A 752 6.62 12.13 -29.88
CA VAL A 752 5.87 11.93 -28.62
C VAL A 752 6.44 12.73 -27.45
N PRO A 753 7.76 12.82 -27.21
CA PRO A 753 8.27 13.60 -26.09
C PRO A 753 8.04 15.12 -26.24
N GLY A 754 7.51 15.58 -27.39
CA GLY A 754 7.03 16.93 -27.66
C GLY A 754 5.64 17.22 -27.08
N TYR A 755 4.92 16.23 -26.56
CA TYR A 755 3.60 16.41 -25.92
C TYR A 755 3.73 16.96 -24.50
N TYR A 756 4.32 18.16 -24.39
CA TYR A 756 4.75 18.75 -23.12
C TYR A 756 3.62 18.84 -22.09
N SER A 757 2.42 19.27 -22.49
CA SER A 757 1.28 19.36 -21.57
C SER A 757 0.91 18.01 -20.94
N THR A 758 0.90 16.94 -21.74
CA THR A 758 0.63 15.56 -21.28
C THR A 758 1.69 15.07 -20.30
N HIS A 759 2.97 15.27 -20.62
CA HIS A 759 4.08 14.85 -19.76
C HIS A 759 4.11 15.64 -18.46
N LEU A 760 3.97 16.96 -18.51
CA LEU A 760 3.92 17.82 -17.32
C LEU A 760 2.74 17.45 -16.42
N GLN A 761 1.56 17.16 -16.97
CA GLN A 761 0.43 16.67 -16.18
C GLN A 761 0.75 15.37 -15.44
N ARG A 762 1.45 14.43 -16.08
CA ARG A 762 1.92 13.20 -15.41
C ARG A 762 2.89 13.49 -14.26
N TRP A 763 3.80 14.45 -14.41
CA TRP A 763 4.66 14.89 -13.30
C TRP A 763 3.85 15.54 -12.17
N LEU A 764 2.87 16.36 -12.51
CA LEU A 764 1.99 17.06 -11.57
C LEU A 764 1.06 16.13 -10.79
N THR A 765 0.81 14.91 -11.28
CA THR A 765 0.09 13.87 -10.52
C THR A 765 0.86 13.45 -9.25
N TYR A 766 2.19 13.56 -9.25
CA TYR A 766 3.06 13.06 -8.17
C TYR A 766 3.83 14.16 -7.44
N TYR A 767 4.12 15.26 -8.13
CA TYR A 767 4.81 16.42 -7.56
C TYR A 767 3.89 17.65 -7.58
N PRO A 768 3.75 18.37 -6.45
CA PRO A 768 3.02 19.63 -6.46
C PRO A 768 3.69 20.65 -7.39
N SER A 769 2.92 21.59 -7.91
CA SER A 769 3.41 22.61 -8.85
C SER A 769 4.60 23.42 -8.32
N GLY A 770 4.66 23.68 -7.00
CA GLY A 770 5.77 24.37 -6.35
C GLY A 770 7.11 23.61 -6.35
N GLN A 771 7.09 22.31 -6.67
CA GLN A 771 8.30 21.50 -6.87
C GLN A 771 8.70 21.39 -8.34
N LEU A 772 8.02 22.07 -9.27
CA LEU A 772 8.30 21.99 -10.71
C LEU A 772 8.72 23.37 -11.27
N LEU A 773 9.91 23.44 -11.86
CA LEU A 773 10.39 24.60 -12.61
C LEU A 773 10.48 24.27 -14.09
N ILE A 774 9.89 25.13 -14.91
CA ILE A 774 9.95 25.09 -16.37
C ILE A 774 10.88 26.19 -16.84
N VAL A 775 12.03 25.80 -17.38
CA VAL A 775 13.04 26.72 -17.92
C VAL A 775 12.77 26.93 -19.40
N ASP A 776 12.76 28.20 -19.81
CA ASP A 776 12.70 28.58 -21.23
C ASP A 776 14.04 28.26 -21.89
N GLY A 777 14.06 27.26 -22.78
CA GLY A 777 15.26 26.85 -23.48
C GLY A 777 15.76 27.89 -24.49
N GLN A 778 14.91 28.82 -24.96
CA GLN A 778 15.33 29.93 -25.79
C GLN A 778 16.11 30.96 -24.95
N GLU A 779 15.61 31.31 -23.76
CA GLU A 779 16.34 32.15 -22.80
C GLU A 779 17.64 31.50 -22.35
N LEU A 780 17.65 30.19 -22.06
CA LEU A 780 18.87 29.47 -21.70
C LEU A 780 19.95 29.59 -22.80
N ARG A 781 19.55 29.66 -24.07
CA ARG A 781 20.44 29.80 -25.22
C ARG A 781 20.97 31.23 -25.36
N THR A 782 20.12 32.24 -25.20
CA THR A 782 20.47 33.65 -25.46
C THR A 782 21.00 34.37 -24.22
N ASN A 783 20.50 34.04 -23.04
CA ASN A 783 20.82 34.64 -21.75
C ASN A 783 20.81 33.59 -20.62
N PRO A 784 21.77 32.64 -20.60
CA PRO A 784 21.82 31.59 -19.57
C PRO A 784 21.95 32.14 -18.16
N ALA A 785 22.53 33.33 -17.97
CA ALA A 785 22.67 33.93 -16.64
C ALA A 785 21.31 34.17 -15.96
N ALA A 786 20.31 34.64 -16.71
CA ALA A 786 18.95 34.83 -16.19
C ALA A 786 18.28 33.49 -15.84
N SER A 787 18.37 32.51 -16.73
CA SER A 787 17.82 31.16 -16.47
C SER A 787 18.48 30.52 -15.25
N MET A 788 19.80 30.66 -15.10
CA MET A 788 20.53 30.15 -13.94
C MET A 788 20.20 30.91 -12.64
N GLU A 789 19.91 32.21 -12.70
CA GLU A 789 19.39 32.96 -11.55
C GLU A 789 18.03 32.42 -11.09
N SER A 790 17.11 32.16 -12.03
CA SER A 790 15.82 31.53 -11.75
C SER A 790 15.99 30.15 -11.11
N ILE A 791 16.89 29.32 -11.64
CA ILE A 791 17.19 27.99 -11.09
C ILE A 791 17.74 28.10 -9.66
N GLN A 792 18.66 29.01 -9.38
CA GLN A 792 19.20 29.21 -8.03
C GLN A 792 18.12 29.65 -7.04
N LYS A 793 17.25 30.60 -7.43
CA LYS A 793 16.10 31.03 -6.61
C LYS A 793 15.13 29.89 -6.35
N PHE A 794 14.77 29.16 -7.39
CA PHE A 794 13.88 28.02 -7.28
C PHE A 794 14.44 26.94 -6.37
N LEU A 795 15.73 26.62 -6.46
CA LEU A 795 16.39 25.62 -5.61
C LEU A 795 16.59 26.11 -4.17
N GLY A 796 16.75 27.42 -3.95
CA GLY A 796 17.07 28.01 -2.65
C GLY A 796 18.55 27.86 -2.31
N ILE A 797 19.42 27.95 -3.31
CA ILE A 797 20.87 27.77 -3.14
C ILE A 797 21.48 29.04 -2.54
N THR A 798 22.36 28.88 -1.56
CA THR A 798 23.15 29.96 -0.95
C THR A 798 24.62 29.55 -0.81
N PRO A 799 25.59 30.44 -1.08
CA PRO A 799 25.42 31.78 -1.66
C PRO A 799 25.03 31.70 -3.15
N PHE A 800 24.51 32.79 -3.71
CA PHE A 800 24.26 32.89 -5.16
C PHE A 800 25.57 33.04 -5.93
N LEU A 801 25.77 32.22 -6.97
CA LEU A 801 26.82 32.41 -7.96
C LEU A 801 26.37 33.39 -9.04
N ASN A 802 27.24 34.35 -9.36
CA ASN A 802 27.01 35.32 -10.43
C ASN A 802 27.42 34.74 -11.79
N TYR A 803 26.47 34.09 -12.46
CA TYR A 803 26.71 33.46 -13.77
C TYR A 803 27.06 34.44 -14.89
N THR A 804 26.72 35.74 -14.77
CA THR A 804 27.17 36.77 -15.73
C THR A 804 28.69 36.93 -15.72
N ARG A 805 29.34 36.69 -14.58
CA ARG A 805 30.80 36.71 -14.45
C ARG A 805 31.45 35.35 -14.74
N THR A 806 30.72 34.26 -14.51
CA THR A 806 31.24 32.89 -14.68
C THR A 806 31.13 32.40 -16.12
N LEU A 807 30.10 32.80 -16.86
CA LEU A 807 29.83 32.34 -18.22
C LEU A 807 30.33 33.35 -19.25
N ARG A 808 30.86 32.84 -20.37
CA ARG A 808 31.28 33.63 -21.53
C ARG A 808 30.80 32.94 -22.80
N PHE A 809 30.28 33.70 -23.75
CA PHE A 809 29.94 33.19 -25.07
C PHE A 809 31.22 32.92 -25.87
N ASP A 810 31.29 31.76 -26.52
CA ASP A 810 32.42 31.36 -27.35
C ASP A 810 31.96 31.30 -28.81
N ASP A 811 32.48 32.22 -29.64
CA ASP A 811 32.07 32.37 -31.04
C ASP A 811 32.41 31.15 -31.91
N ASP A 812 33.52 30.47 -31.60
CA ASP A 812 33.94 29.27 -32.34
C ASP A 812 32.99 28.10 -32.05
N LYS A 813 32.55 27.97 -30.80
CA LYS A 813 31.57 26.96 -30.38
C LYS A 813 30.13 27.33 -30.73
N GLY A 814 29.80 28.61 -30.75
CA GLY A 814 28.44 29.12 -30.94
C GLY A 814 27.53 28.92 -29.73
N PHE A 815 28.09 28.76 -28.53
CA PHE A 815 27.31 28.63 -27.28
C PHE A 815 28.11 29.08 -26.06
N TRP A 816 27.42 29.23 -24.91
CA TRP A 816 28.01 29.70 -23.66
C TRP A 816 28.85 28.64 -22.95
N CYS A 817 30.01 29.06 -22.44
CA CYS A 817 31.02 28.24 -21.78
C CYS A 817 31.44 28.84 -20.44
N GLN A 818 32.20 28.10 -19.63
CA GLN A 818 32.86 28.66 -18.45
C GLN A 818 34.00 29.59 -18.91
N GLY A 819 34.00 30.84 -18.43
CA GLY A 819 35.13 31.76 -18.60
C GLY A 819 36.29 31.38 -17.69
N LEU A 820 37.51 31.39 -18.24
CA LEU A 820 38.76 31.16 -17.52
C LEU A 820 39.66 32.41 -17.57
N GLU A 821 40.69 32.43 -16.72
CA GLU A 821 41.71 33.47 -16.75
C GLU A 821 42.43 33.53 -18.11
N GLY A 822 42.87 34.73 -18.49
CA GLY A 822 43.49 34.98 -19.80
C GLY A 822 42.52 34.93 -20.98
N GLY A 823 41.21 34.95 -20.74
CA GLY A 823 40.17 35.01 -21.77
C GLY A 823 39.83 33.68 -22.42
N LYS A 824 40.42 32.57 -21.96
CA LYS A 824 40.13 31.21 -22.42
C LYS A 824 38.75 30.77 -21.95
N THR A 825 38.19 29.77 -22.62
CA THR A 825 36.88 29.17 -22.30
C THR A 825 37.02 27.67 -22.06
N ARG A 826 36.26 27.14 -21.09
CA ARG A 826 36.04 25.70 -20.94
C ARG A 826 34.61 25.38 -21.35
N CYS A 827 34.49 24.76 -22.51
CA CYS A 827 33.21 24.44 -23.13
C CYS A 827 32.85 22.96 -22.99
N LEU A 828 31.57 22.67 -23.22
CA LEU A 828 31.10 21.29 -23.44
C LEU A 828 31.83 20.64 -24.64
N GLY A 829 31.94 19.31 -24.60
CA GLY A 829 32.69 18.53 -25.60
C GLY A 829 32.12 18.63 -27.03
N ARG A 830 32.90 18.14 -28.01
CA ARG A 830 32.62 18.25 -29.46
C ARG A 830 31.27 17.68 -29.91
N SER A 831 30.64 16.82 -29.11
CA SER A 831 29.30 16.28 -29.39
C SER A 831 28.16 17.29 -29.14
N LYS A 832 28.43 18.41 -28.48
CA LYS A 832 27.47 19.47 -28.15
C LYS A 832 27.68 20.68 -29.07
N GLY A 833 26.60 21.34 -29.48
CA GLY A 833 26.64 22.45 -30.44
C GLY A 833 27.02 22.06 -31.87
N ARG A 834 26.71 20.83 -32.30
CA ARG A 834 26.93 20.40 -33.69
C ARG A 834 26.17 21.31 -34.65
N ARG A 835 26.84 21.73 -35.72
CA ARG A 835 26.19 22.38 -36.87
C ARG A 835 25.62 21.31 -37.78
N TYR A 836 24.36 21.46 -38.15
CA TYR A 836 23.64 20.64 -39.11
C TYR A 836 22.78 21.56 -39.98
N PRO A 837 22.35 21.14 -41.18
CA PRO A 837 21.50 21.95 -42.04
C PRO A 837 20.27 22.46 -41.30
N ASP A 838 19.73 23.61 -41.70
CA ASP A 838 18.47 24.08 -41.17
C ASP A 838 17.32 23.15 -41.59
N MET A 839 16.27 23.08 -40.75
CA MET A 839 15.06 22.35 -41.07
C MET A 839 14.37 23.00 -42.27
N ASP A 840 14.04 22.19 -43.28
CA ASP A 840 13.32 22.64 -44.46
C ASP A 840 11.93 23.19 -44.11
N THR A 841 11.43 24.10 -44.95
CA THR A 841 10.17 24.80 -44.71
C THR A 841 8.98 23.86 -44.65
N GLU A 842 8.96 22.80 -45.47
CA GLU A 842 7.88 21.81 -45.50
C GLU A 842 7.76 21.08 -44.16
N SER A 843 8.89 20.58 -43.63
CA SER A 843 8.95 19.93 -42.33
C SER A 843 8.57 20.88 -41.19
N ARG A 844 8.98 22.16 -41.27
CA ARG A 844 8.61 23.16 -40.26
C ARG A 844 7.10 23.39 -40.23
N LEU A 845 6.48 23.62 -41.39
CA LEU A 845 5.04 23.83 -41.50
C LEU A 845 4.25 22.60 -41.00
N PHE A 846 4.69 21.40 -41.37
CA PHE A 846 4.09 20.15 -40.89
C PHE A 846 4.10 20.08 -39.35
N LEU A 847 5.23 20.38 -38.71
CA LEU A 847 5.34 20.30 -37.24
C LEU A 847 4.61 21.43 -36.51
N THR A 848 4.57 22.64 -37.08
CA THR A 848 3.76 23.74 -36.55
C THR A 848 2.28 23.35 -36.51
N ASP A 849 1.76 22.74 -37.57
CA ASP A 849 0.38 22.23 -37.59
C ASP A 849 0.20 21.07 -36.61
N PHE A 850 1.09 20.07 -36.66
CA PHE A 850 1.05 18.88 -35.80
C PHE A 850 1.03 19.21 -34.30
N PHE A 851 1.86 20.16 -33.85
CA PHE A 851 1.95 20.54 -32.44
C PHE A 851 0.99 21.66 -32.03
N ARG A 852 0.20 22.24 -32.95
CA ARG A 852 -0.66 23.40 -32.67
C ARG A 852 -1.56 23.19 -31.45
N ASN A 853 -2.31 22.09 -31.42
CA ASN A 853 -3.21 21.77 -30.31
C ASN A 853 -2.44 21.47 -29.01
N HIS A 854 -1.30 20.77 -29.08
CA HIS A 854 -0.47 20.49 -27.92
C HIS A 854 0.12 21.77 -27.30
N ASN A 855 0.52 22.73 -28.12
CA ASN A 855 1.03 24.04 -27.69
C ASN A 855 -0.07 24.91 -27.05
N LEU A 856 -1.30 24.87 -27.58
CA LEU A 856 -2.45 25.53 -26.97
C LEU A 856 -2.75 24.95 -25.57
N GLU A 857 -2.76 23.61 -25.44
CA GLU A 857 -2.95 22.95 -24.16
C GLU A 857 -1.81 23.23 -23.17
N LEU A 858 -0.57 23.34 -23.65
CA LEU A 858 0.56 23.76 -22.82
C LEU A 858 0.37 25.19 -22.30
N SER A 859 -0.03 26.14 -23.14
CA SER A 859 -0.29 27.52 -22.72
C SER A 859 -1.37 27.60 -21.64
N LYS A 860 -2.48 26.88 -21.83
CA LYS A 860 -3.55 26.77 -20.82
C LYS A 860 -3.04 26.19 -19.51
N LEU A 861 -2.25 25.11 -19.59
CA LEU A 861 -1.64 24.48 -18.42
C LEU A 861 -0.73 25.46 -17.65
N LEU A 862 0.19 26.15 -18.34
CA LEU A 862 1.11 27.10 -17.71
C LEU A 862 0.36 28.26 -17.04
N SER A 863 -0.65 28.80 -17.73
CA SER A 863 -1.51 29.86 -17.19
C SER A 863 -2.21 29.42 -15.92
N ARG A 864 -2.76 28.20 -15.90
CA ARG A 864 -3.39 27.61 -14.71
C ARG A 864 -2.41 27.40 -13.55
N LEU A 865 -1.15 27.09 -13.85
CA LEU A 865 -0.09 26.91 -12.85
C LEU A 865 0.54 28.23 -12.37
N GLY A 866 0.17 29.37 -12.96
CA GLY A 866 0.81 30.67 -12.68
C GLY A 866 2.28 30.73 -13.10
N GLN A 867 2.70 29.89 -14.06
CA GLN A 867 4.07 29.83 -14.55
C GLN A 867 4.25 30.75 -15.78
N PRO A 868 5.41 31.40 -15.94
CA PRO A 868 5.67 32.25 -17.10
C PRO A 868 5.65 31.43 -18.39
N VAL A 869 5.02 31.99 -19.44
CA VAL A 869 4.98 31.38 -20.77
C VAL A 869 6.33 31.58 -21.46
N PRO A 870 7.05 30.50 -21.86
CA PRO A 870 8.31 30.61 -22.59
C PRO A 870 8.19 31.48 -23.84
N SER A 871 9.26 32.21 -24.18
CA SER A 871 9.33 33.10 -25.34
C SER A 871 8.98 32.39 -26.65
N TRP A 872 9.57 31.20 -26.89
CA TRP A 872 9.28 30.39 -28.08
C TRP A 872 7.79 30.02 -28.21
N LEU A 873 7.08 29.82 -27.09
CA LEU A 873 5.66 29.45 -27.10
C LEU A 873 4.79 30.67 -27.40
N ARG A 874 5.17 31.84 -26.90
CA ARG A 874 4.51 33.11 -27.24
C ARG A 874 4.64 33.41 -28.73
N GLU A 875 5.84 33.23 -29.30
CA GLU A 875 6.11 33.40 -30.73
C GLU A 875 5.28 32.42 -31.57
N GLU A 876 5.27 31.13 -31.24
CA GLU A 876 4.52 30.11 -31.99
C GLU A 876 3.00 30.36 -31.99
N LEU A 877 2.44 30.84 -30.86
CA LEU A 877 1.01 31.13 -30.73
C LEU A 877 0.60 32.44 -31.44
N GLN A 878 1.50 33.41 -31.55
CA GLN A 878 1.27 34.64 -32.32
C GLN A 878 1.27 34.36 -33.83
N HIS A 879 2.20 33.53 -34.32
CA HIS A 879 2.26 33.18 -35.74
C HIS A 879 1.06 32.35 -36.21
N SER A 880 0.49 31.53 -35.33
CA SER A 880 -0.66 30.67 -35.64
C SER A 880 -2.04 31.34 -35.55
N SER A 881 -2.11 32.62 -35.14
CA SER A 881 -3.35 33.42 -35.17
C SER A 881 -3.45 34.34 -36.41
N LEU A 882 -2.40 34.40 -37.23
CA LEU A 882 -2.33 35.21 -38.47
C LEU A 882 -2.57 34.40 -39.76
N GLY A 883 -2.72 33.08 -39.67
CA GLY A 883 -3.06 32.19 -40.79
C GLY A 883 -4.33 31.43 -40.50
#